data_AF-Q9VEV4-F1
#
_entry.id   AF-Q9VEV4-F1
#
_cell.length_a   1.000
_cell.length_b   1.000
_cell.length_c   1.000
_cell.angle_alpha   90.00
_cell.angle_beta   90.00
_cell.angle_gamma   90.00
#
_symmetry.space_group_name_H-M   'P 1'
#
loop_
_entity.id
_entity.type
_entity.pdbx_description
1 polymer ?
#
loop_
_entity_poly.entity_id
_entity_poly.type
_entity_poly.pdbx_seq_one_letter_code
_entity_poly.pdbx_strand_id
1 'polypeptide(L)'
;MFRSRSWFGGPWGGRPKNRLSLEHLKYLYSILEKNTTVSESNRGLLVESLRCIAEILIWGDQHDSLVFDFFLEKNMLSYFLHIMRQKSGGSSFVCVQLLQTLNILFENIRNETSLYYLLSNNHVNSIMVHKFDFSDEDVMGYYILFLKTLSLKLNTHTIHFFYNEHTNDFPLYTEAIKFFNHPESMVRIAVRTISLNVYKVQNPSMLRFIRDKTAAPYFSNLVWFIGKHILELDTCVRTDIDHQSNQKLSNLVAEHLDHLHYLSDILLLEIKDLNAVLTEHLLHKLFVPLYIFSLTPAPPPPSLAVVTQNLAAVLNRNVDIDIQEMHNPRVSSIVALFLLSLVFLVVSHAPLVHALAWVILNGDHSVFKEGAAEILNSYVEHREVVVPGFGEPDESLEQALDTVTGQSSSSSYALSEDSGVESSSPATTELDSQADAVEAEQIKLRNITDEEKQLLQKSSSSTKADFAEMAKPFLDTVLHALDCTENDYLALLSLCLIYAMSHNRGIKNEWFEQVLAKSTRGAFSYKTALIEHLLNIITQSSQPSSRIRLITVEIALELLVTFTRPSSDDSRCITAAQQDLLFSARNQSMVVIRNFYKSEDIFLDLFEDEYNEMRKAQLNVEFLCMDSTILLPPTGTPLTGINFTRRLPCGEVEKARRAIRVYFLLRRTCQKFLNEKESLLPLTNVVNLVQVENVLDLNNSDLIACTVVAKDSSKQRRFLVIDALQLILVEPDAKLLGWGVAKFVGFLQDVEVQGDKDDSRCLHITVHRGGVTHNRTPLLSAKFLFDDHIRCMAAKQRLTKGRSKARQKKMYQIAQLIEIPGQMDSPVYAVGGTMVASSSGGSGNSSGSSSRSSHHRPMFSTANRVPGFAAVLRGSNSAGVSRTQMAPNRSIEGIRNESAGRSRRRSPSSTSGSNLRADHSDRERSPSVSMGSHSSSQSRENSQPRSTGNRSRESSPRMPRPRSEEIPLEDFQHSRNNSPHSRGNPSPASRSHTPIRVLHYDQLSGHSGSPREASLGGTNALLSQLNGLNREVLPTQSSEETSFIGSDGNEATGGSEGRRRGAIETV
;
A
#
# COMPACT_ATOMS: atom_id res chain seq x y z
N MET A 1 -7.90 -35.89 6.08
CA MET A 1 -9.20 -36.46 5.64
C MET A 1 -9.20 -37.98 5.42
N PHE A 2 -8.19 -38.75 5.84
CA PHE A 2 -8.18 -40.20 5.66
C PHE A 2 -8.21 -40.94 7.01
N ARG A 3 -9.40 -41.39 7.42
CA ARG A 3 -9.56 -42.40 8.48
C ARG A 3 -10.35 -43.57 7.91
N SER A 4 -9.74 -44.76 7.95
CA SER A 4 -10.24 -45.95 7.27
C SER A 4 -11.58 -46.43 7.82
N ARG A 5 -12.50 -46.81 6.92
CA ARG A 5 -13.64 -47.68 7.26
C ARG A 5 -13.66 -48.89 6.33
N SER A 6 -13.08 -49.97 6.83
CA SER A 6 -13.19 -51.31 6.27
C SER A 6 -14.53 -51.92 6.69
N TRP A 7 -15.52 -51.94 5.79
CA TRP A 7 -16.63 -52.90 5.84
C TRP A 7 -17.29 -53.03 4.46
N PHE A 8 -17.09 -54.18 3.81
CA PHE A 8 -18.17 -55.12 3.47
C PHE A 8 -17.55 -56.43 2.98
N GLY A 9 -17.98 -57.56 3.56
CA GLY A 9 -17.46 -58.88 3.22
C GLY A 9 -18.21 -59.52 2.06
N GLY A 10 -17.49 -60.24 1.20
CA GLY A 10 -18.02 -61.06 0.11
C GLY A 10 -17.00 -62.16 -0.23
N PRO A 11 -17.31 -63.45 -0.08
CA PRO A 11 -16.29 -64.49 0.04
C PRO A 11 -15.95 -65.18 -1.28
N TRP A 12 -15.33 -64.49 -2.25
CA TRP A 12 -14.67 -65.13 -3.40
C TRP A 12 -13.19 -64.70 -3.51
N GLY A 13 -12.32 -65.65 -3.84
CA GLY A 13 -10.87 -65.52 -3.72
C GLY A 13 -10.22 -64.57 -4.74
N GLY A 14 -9.04 -64.05 -4.40
CA GLY A 14 -8.15 -63.39 -5.36
C GLY A 14 -7.66 -61.98 -5.03
N ARG A 15 -7.96 -61.39 -3.86
CA ARG A 15 -7.32 -60.11 -3.46
C ARG A 15 -5.87 -60.35 -2.99
N PRO A 16 -4.84 -59.80 -3.66
CA PRO A 16 -3.45 -59.93 -3.21
C PRO A 16 -3.24 -59.22 -1.87
N LYS A 17 -2.37 -59.78 -1.02
CA LYS A 17 -2.16 -59.28 0.35
C LYS A 17 -1.38 -57.96 0.41
N ASN A 18 -0.58 -57.66 -0.61
CA ASN A 18 0.15 -56.41 -0.70
C ASN A 18 -0.54 -55.46 -1.68
N ARG A 19 -1.01 -54.30 -1.18
CA ARG A 19 -1.68 -53.27 -1.99
C ARG A 19 -0.74 -52.62 -3.01
N LEU A 20 0.53 -52.48 -2.67
CA LEU A 20 1.56 -51.91 -3.52
C LEU A 20 2.32 -53.08 -4.16
N SER A 21 1.72 -53.67 -5.20
CA SER A 21 2.29 -54.82 -5.91
C SER A 21 1.83 -54.90 -7.35
N LEU A 22 2.68 -55.47 -8.21
CA LEU A 22 2.35 -55.80 -9.60
C LEU A 22 1.14 -56.75 -9.71
N GLU A 23 0.94 -57.65 -8.75
CA GLU A 23 -0.27 -58.49 -8.69
C GLU A 23 -1.54 -57.65 -8.47
N HIS A 24 -1.47 -56.61 -7.63
CA HIS A 24 -2.61 -55.73 -7.44
C HIS A 24 -2.86 -54.86 -8.68
N LEU A 25 -1.82 -54.38 -9.35
CA LEU A 25 -1.96 -53.66 -10.62
C LEU A 25 -2.62 -54.54 -11.71
N LYS A 26 -2.23 -55.82 -11.83
CA LYS A 26 -2.88 -56.80 -12.71
C LYS A 26 -4.37 -56.99 -12.39
N TYR A 27 -4.73 -57.02 -11.11
CA TYR A 27 -6.12 -57.08 -10.68
C TYR A 27 -6.90 -55.80 -11.07
N LEU A 28 -6.33 -54.62 -10.83
CA LEU A 28 -6.94 -53.32 -11.17
C LEU A 28 -7.09 -53.13 -12.68
N TYR A 29 -6.11 -53.57 -13.48
CA TYR A 29 -6.23 -53.67 -14.95
C TYR A 29 -7.47 -54.48 -15.35
N SER A 30 -7.68 -55.65 -14.75
CA SER A 30 -8.85 -56.49 -15.04
C SER A 30 -10.19 -55.86 -14.60
N ILE A 31 -10.18 -54.86 -13.71
CA ILE A 31 -11.37 -54.07 -13.38
C ILE A 31 -11.66 -53.05 -14.48
N LEU A 32 -10.65 -52.30 -14.94
CA LEU A 32 -10.80 -51.33 -16.02
C LEU A 32 -11.26 -52.00 -17.32
N GLU A 33 -10.65 -53.14 -17.66
CA GLU A 33 -11.00 -53.96 -18.83
C GLU A 33 -12.45 -54.45 -18.82
N LYS A 34 -13.02 -54.73 -17.64
CA LYS A 34 -14.42 -55.18 -17.47
C LYS A 34 -15.42 -54.02 -17.33
N ASN A 35 -14.97 -52.82 -17.02
CA ASN A 35 -15.80 -51.65 -16.73
C ASN A 35 -15.44 -50.48 -17.65
N THR A 36 -15.27 -50.74 -18.94
CA THR A 36 -14.89 -49.72 -19.91
C THR A 36 -15.89 -48.56 -19.94
N THR A 37 -17.19 -48.83 -19.87
CA THR A 37 -18.26 -47.83 -19.86
C THR A 37 -18.64 -47.37 -18.46
N VAL A 38 -18.58 -46.07 -18.19
CA VAL A 38 -19.00 -45.44 -16.92
C VAL A 38 -20.52 -45.48 -16.79
N SER A 39 -20.98 -46.05 -15.67
CA SER A 39 -22.36 -46.05 -15.20
C SER A 39 -22.44 -45.53 -13.77
N GLU A 40 -23.64 -45.20 -13.30
CA GLU A 40 -23.84 -44.78 -11.90
C GLU A 40 -23.48 -45.89 -10.90
N SER A 41 -23.59 -47.16 -11.30
CA SER A 41 -23.28 -48.32 -10.47
C SER A 41 -21.79 -48.67 -10.39
N ASN A 42 -20.97 -48.33 -11.41
CA ASN A 42 -19.55 -48.65 -11.43
C ASN A 42 -18.62 -47.44 -11.20
N ARG A 43 -19.11 -46.19 -11.28
CA ARG A 43 -18.28 -44.96 -11.12
C ARG A 43 -17.38 -44.98 -9.87
N GLY A 44 -17.90 -45.42 -8.72
CA GLY A 44 -17.13 -45.49 -7.47
C GLY A 44 -16.04 -46.56 -7.48
N LEU A 45 -16.29 -47.70 -8.15
CA LEU A 45 -15.30 -48.75 -8.35
C LEU A 45 -14.19 -48.29 -9.30
N LEU A 46 -14.53 -47.60 -10.38
CA LEU A 46 -13.58 -47.01 -11.31
C LEU A 46 -12.71 -45.95 -10.62
N VAL A 47 -13.33 -45.01 -9.90
CA VAL A 47 -12.65 -43.95 -9.14
C VAL A 47 -11.61 -44.52 -8.15
N GLU A 48 -11.99 -45.49 -7.30
CA GLU A 48 -11.03 -46.10 -6.36
C GLU A 48 -9.97 -46.95 -7.08
N SER A 49 -10.31 -47.59 -8.21
CA SER A 49 -9.33 -48.34 -9.00
C SER A 49 -8.27 -47.43 -9.62
N LEU A 50 -8.68 -46.29 -10.18
CA LEU A 50 -7.80 -45.27 -10.76
C LEU A 50 -6.89 -44.65 -9.69
N ARG A 51 -7.45 -44.34 -8.51
CA ARG A 51 -6.71 -43.84 -7.34
C ARG A 51 -5.65 -44.85 -6.90
N CYS A 52 -6.00 -46.12 -6.76
CA CYS A 52 -5.06 -47.19 -6.42
C CYS A 52 -4.00 -47.42 -7.52
N ILE A 53 -4.33 -47.27 -8.81
CA ILE A 53 -3.33 -47.38 -9.89
C ILE A 53 -2.27 -46.29 -9.74
N ALA A 54 -2.65 -45.03 -9.50
CA ALA A 54 -1.68 -43.96 -9.29
C ALA A 54 -0.83 -44.17 -8.02
N GLU A 55 -1.42 -44.62 -6.90
CA GLU A 55 -0.65 -44.99 -5.69
C GLU A 55 0.40 -46.06 -6.00
N ILE A 56 0.03 -47.10 -6.76
CA ILE A 56 0.94 -48.19 -7.15
C ILE A 56 2.03 -47.68 -8.11
N LEU A 57 1.71 -46.81 -9.08
CA LEU A 57 2.69 -46.25 -10.01
C LEU A 57 3.70 -45.36 -9.30
N ILE A 58 3.27 -44.45 -8.43
CA ILE A 58 4.16 -43.57 -7.66
C ILE A 58 5.10 -44.38 -6.77
N TRP A 59 4.60 -45.49 -6.20
CA TRP A 59 5.45 -46.41 -5.45
C TRP A 59 6.41 -47.18 -6.36
N GLY A 60 5.92 -47.74 -7.47
CA GLY A 60 6.71 -48.51 -8.45
C GLY A 60 7.85 -47.71 -9.06
N ASP A 61 7.64 -46.42 -9.35
CA ASP A 61 8.65 -45.47 -9.84
C ASP A 61 9.95 -45.45 -9.03
N GLN A 62 9.83 -45.70 -7.72
CA GLN A 62 10.92 -45.61 -6.74
C GLN A 62 11.37 -46.98 -6.21
N HIS A 63 10.61 -48.06 -6.43
CA HIS A 63 10.84 -49.35 -5.76
C HIS A 63 10.81 -50.59 -6.69
N ASP A 64 10.06 -50.58 -7.79
CA ASP A 64 9.86 -51.74 -8.66
C ASP A 64 9.49 -51.31 -10.08
N SER A 65 10.47 -51.32 -11.01
CA SER A 65 10.25 -50.92 -12.40
C SER A 65 9.25 -51.82 -13.14
N LEU A 66 9.08 -53.08 -12.71
CA LEU A 66 8.17 -54.04 -13.35
C LEU A 66 6.70 -53.59 -13.27
N VAL A 67 6.38 -52.76 -12.27
CA VAL A 67 5.08 -52.09 -12.14
C VAL A 67 4.84 -51.13 -13.31
N PHE A 68 5.86 -50.34 -13.66
CA PHE A 68 5.82 -49.41 -14.78
C PHE A 68 5.84 -50.13 -16.12
N ASP A 69 6.72 -51.14 -16.27
CA ASP A 69 6.81 -51.96 -17.48
C ASP A 69 5.45 -52.59 -17.82
N PHE A 70 4.73 -53.14 -16.83
CA PHE A 70 3.40 -53.71 -17.04
C PHE A 70 2.34 -52.65 -17.38
N PHE A 71 2.35 -51.48 -16.74
CA PHE A 71 1.42 -50.39 -17.04
C PHE A 71 1.55 -49.92 -18.50
N LEU A 72 2.79 -49.86 -18.99
CA LEU A 72 3.13 -49.51 -20.36
C LEU A 72 2.78 -50.64 -21.34
N GLU A 73 3.13 -51.89 -21.03
CA GLU A 73 2.82 -53.08 -21.84
C GLU A 73 1.30 -53.24 -22.08
N LYS A 74 0.48 -52.88 -21.08
CA LYS A 74 -0.99 -52.88 -21.18
C LYS A 74 -1.60 -51.56 -21.61
N ASN A 75 -0.78 -50.57 -21.99
CA ASN A 75 -1.20 -49.25 -22.45
C ASN A 75 -2.30 -48.64 -21.57
N MET A 76 -2.18 -48.78 -20.25
CA MET A 76 -3.29 -48.55 -19.31
C MET A 76 -3.81 -47.10 -19.32
N LEU A 77 -2.94 -46.14 -19.67
CA LEU A 77 -3.30 -44.73 -19.83
C LEU A 77 -4.36 -44.49 -20.93
N SER A 78 -4.45 -45.37 -21.94
CA SER A 78 -5.50 -45.30 -22.97
C SER A 78 -6.90 -45.55 -22.42
N TYR A 79 -7.03 -46.37 -21.36
CA TYR A 79 -8.31 -46.58 -20.67
C TYR A 79 -8.75 -45.32 -19.93
N PHE A 80 -7.81 -44.54 -19.39
CA PHE A 80 -8.13 -43.28 -18.69
C PHE A 80 -8.75 -42.30 -19.69
N LEU A 81 -8.12 -42.13 -20.86
CA LEU A 81 -8.66 -41.36 -21.98
C LEU A 81 -10.02 -41.87 -22.47
N HIS A 82 -10.19 -43.18 -22.59
CA HIS A 82 -11.46 -43.76 -23.02
C HIS A 82 -12.58 -43.47 -22.03
N ILE A 83 -12.31 -43.54 -20.72
CA ILE A 83 -13.24 -43.21 -19.65
C ILE A 83 -13.59 -41.71 -19.66
N MET A 84 -12.60 -40.81 -19.83
CA MET A 84 -12.83 -39.36 -19.88
C MET A 84 -13.71 -38.93 -21.08
N ARG A 85 -13.55 -39.58 -22.23
CA ARG A 85 -14.28 -39.24 -23.47
C ARG A 85 -15.76 -39.64 -23.48
N GLN A 86 -16.26 -40.30 -22.44
CA GLN A 86 -17.63 -40.81 -22.41
C GLN A 86 -18.64 -39.75 -21.98
N LYS A 87 -19.66 -39.55 -22.83
CA LYS A 87 -20.76 -38.60 -22.62
C LYS A 87 -21.83 -39.10 -21.61
N SER A 88 -21.46 -39.99 -20.70
CA SER A 88 -22.37 -40.59 -19.70
C SER A 88 -22.75 -39.59 -18.61
N GLY A 89 -24.00 -39.63 -18.13
CA GLY A 89 -24.57 -38.70 -17.12
C GLY A 89 -23.99 -38.76 -15.69
N GLY A 90 -22.71 -39.10 -15.55
CA GLY A 90 -21.92 -39.01 -14.33
C GLY A 90 -20.45 -38.71 -14.61
N SER A 91 -20.14 -38.21 -15.83
CA SER A 91 -18.79 -38.03 -16.34
C SER A 91 -17.97 -37.00 -15.56
N SER A 92 -18.55 -35.85 -15.15
CA SER A 92 -17.82 -34.80 -14.40
C SER A 92 -17.07 -35.38 -13.20
N PHE A 93 -17.74 -36.07 -12.27
CA PHE A 93 -17.10 -36.64 -11.07
C PHE A 93 -15.94 -37.60 -11.40
N VAL A 94 -16.08 -38.40 -12.46
CA VAL A 94 -15.02 -39.33 -12.90
C VAL A 94 -13.89 -38.58 -13.61
N CYS A 95 -14.19 -37.52 -14.36
CA CYS A 95 -13.21 -36.65 -15.01
C CYS A 95 -12.42 -35.81 -14.00
N VAL A 96 -13.09 -35.21 -13.01
CA VAL A 96 -12.49 -34.54 -11.85
C VAL A 96 -11.52 -35.48 -11.15
N GLN A 97 -11.97 -36.70 -10.82
CA GLN A 97 -11.08 -37.69 -10.20
C GLN A 97 -9.90 -38.05 -11.10
N LEU A 98 -10.11 -38.24 -12.41
CA LEU A 98 -9.05 -38.58 -13.35
C LEU A 98 -8.02 -37.45 -13.48
N LEU A 99 -8.44 -36.21 -13.60
CA LEU A 99 -7.56 -35.04 -13.60
C LEU A 99 -6.78 -34.93 -12.28
N GLN A 100 -7.43 -35.12 -11.13
CA GLN A 100 -6.76 -35.16 -9.83
C GLN A 100 -5.74 -36.31 -9.74
N THR A 101 -6.11 -37.51 -10.19
CA THR A 101 -5.25 -38.71 -10.18
C THR A 101 -4.03 -38.53 -11.10
N LEU A 102 -4.23 -37.97 -12.30
CA LEU A 102 -3.16 -37.63 -13.22
C LEU A 102 -2.25 -36.53 -12.67
N ASN A 103 -2.83 -35.49 -12.04
CA ASN A 103 -2.07 -34.43 -11.40
C ASN A 103 -1.14 -34.99 -10.30
N ILE A 104 -1.70 -35.79 -9.38
CA ILE A 104 -0.92 -36.43 -8.30
C ILE A 104 0.16 -37.36 -8.88
N LEU A 105 -0.13 -38.10 -9.96
CA LEU A 105 0.86 -38.95 -10.63
C LEU A 105 2.01 -38.11 -11.18
N PHE A 106 1.75 -37.14 -12.07
CA PHE A 106 2.81 -36.34 -12.68
C PHE A 106 3.59 -35.51 -11.66
N GLU A 107 2.95 -34.99 -10.61
CA GLU A 107 3.64 -34.28 -9.53
C GLU A 107 4.71 -35.18 -8.87
N ASN A 108 4.35 -36.44 -8.55
CA ASN A 108 5.15 -37.34 -7.71
C ASN A 108 6.11 -38.29 -8.46
N ILE A 109 6.02 -38.44 -9.79
CA ILE A 109 7.03 -39.17 -10.56
C ILE A 109 8.37 -38.43 -10.53
N ARG A 110 9.43 -39.18 -10.19
CA ARG A 110 10.81 -38.71 -9.99
C ARG A 110 11.79 -39.31 -10.99
N ASN A 111 11.58 -40.55 -11.45
CA ASN A 111 12.45 -41.16 -12.45
C ASN A 111 12.18 -40.55 -13.84
N GLU A 112 13.23 -39.98 -14.46
CA GLU A 112 13.13 -39.42 -15.81
C GLU A 112 12.66 -40.45 -16.85
N THR A 113 13.08 -41.71 -16.70
CA THR A 113 12.72 -42.79 -17.62
C THR A 113 11.20 -43.05 -17.60
N SER A 114 10.61 -43.14 -16.40
CA SER A 114 9.17 -43.28 -16.22
C SER A 114 8.40 -42.07 -16.77
N LEU A 115 8.91 -40.86 -16.52
CA LEU A 115 8.33 -39.62 -17.04
C LEU A 115 8.32 -39.61 -18.58
N TYR A 116 9.44 -39.92 -19.22
CA TYR A 116 9.53 -39.99 -20.69
C TYR A 116 8.57 -41.04 -21.27
N TYR A 117 8.42 -42.22 -20.64
CA TYR A 117 7.46 -43.23 -21.09
C TYR A 117 5.99 -42.80 -20.94
N LEU A 118 5.63 -42.08 -19.88
CA LEU A 118 4.26 -41.55 -19.71
C LEU A 118 3.91 -40.50 -20.78
N LEU A 119 4.89 -39.69 -21.18
CA LEU A 119 4.72 -38.63 -22.16
C LEU A 119 4.78 -39.14 -23.61
N SER A 120 5.60 -40.16 -23.91
CA SER A 120 5.93 -40.60 -25.28
C SER A 120 4.75 -41.10 -26.11
N ASN A 121 3.68 -41.61 -25.48
CA ASN A 121 2.53 -42.19 -26.17
C ASN A 121 1.48 -41.16 -26.65
N ASN A 122 1.76 -39.85 -26.54
CA ASN A 122 0.87 -38.74 -26.95
C ASN A 122 -0.52 -38.69 -26.27
N HIS A 123 -0.79 -39.61 -25.32
CA HIS A 123 -2.03 -39.63 -24.53
C HIS A 123 -2.19 -38.37 -23.69
N VAL A 124 -1.11 -37.81 -23.16
CA VAL A 124 -1.14 -36.58 -22.34
C VAL A 124 -1.62 -35.38 -23.17
N ASN A 125 -1.10 -35.19 -24.39
CA ASN A 125 -1.59 -34.16 -25.30
C ASN A 125 -3.07 -34.39 -25.67
N SER A 126 -3.47 -35.65 -25.86
CA SER A 126 -4.87 -36.02 -26.09
C SER A 126 -5.81 -35.76 -24.90
N ILE A 127 -5.28 -35.67 -23.67
CA ILE A 127 -6.02 -35.26 -22.47
C ILE A 127 -6.12 -33.74 -22.41
N MET A 128 -5.05 -33.01 -22.75
CA MET A 128 -5.05 -31.54 -22.69
C MET A 128 -6.02 -30.90 -23.69
N VAL A 129 -6.11 -31.43 -24.93
CA VAL A 129 -7.03 -30.94 -25.99
C VAL A 129 -8.47 -31.48 -25.81
N HIS A 130 -8.72 -32.30 -24.79
CA HIS A 130 -10.06 -32.82 -24.54
C HIS A 130 -11.05 -31.69 -24.22
N LYS A 131 -12.22 -31.71 -24.87
CA LYS A 131 -13.27 -30.70 -24.65
C LYS A 131 -14.04 -31.00 -23.36
N PHE A 132 -13.50 -30.50 -22.24
CA PHE A 132 -14.17 -30.51 -20.94
C PHE A 132 -15.33 -29.51 -20.90
N ASP A 133 -16.25 -29.72 -19.96
CA ASP A 133 -17.26 -28.74 -19.59
C ASP A 133 -16.70 -27.86 -18.47
N PHE A 134 -16.21 -26.67 -18.85
CA PHE A 134 -15.66 -25.69 -17.91
C PHE A 134 -16.71 -24.83 -17.20
N SER A 135 -18.01 -25.12 -17.36
CA SER A 135 -19.05 -24.55 -16.49
C SER A 135 -19.03 -25.18 -15.08
N ASP A 136 -18.31 -26.29 -14.91
CA ASP A 136 -17.99 -26.93 -13.65
C ASP A 136 -16.64 -26.41 -13.12
N GLU A 137 -16.68 -25.53 -12.12
CA GLU A 137 -15.49 -24.91 -11.51
C GLU A 137 -14.52 -25.95 -10.93
N ASP A 138 -15.00 -27.11 -10.44
CA ASP A 138 -14.12 -28.19 -9.96
C ASP A 138 -13.33 -28.78 -11.14
N VAL A 139 -13.98 -29.05 -12.27
CA VAL A 139 -13.32 -29.53 -13.50
C VAL A 139 -12.27 -28.53 -13.97
N MET A 140 -12.62 -27.23 -13.99
CA MET A 140 -11.71 -26.17 -14.40
C MET A 140 -10.49 -26.07 -13.47
N GLY A 141 -10.72 -26.08 -12.15
CA GLY A 141 -9.65 -26.01 -11.14
C GLY A 141 -8.67 -27.18 -11.23
N TYR A 142 -9.16 -28.42 -11.37
CA TYR A 142 -8.29 -29.59 -11.54
C TYR A 142 -7.61 -29.64 -12.91
N TYR A 143 -8.25 -29.16 -13.98
CA TYR A 143 -7.66 -29.09 -15.32
C TYR A 143 -6.48 -28.10 -15.36
N ILE A 144 -6.66 -26.86 -14.88
CA ILE A 144 -5.58 -25.87 -14.91
C ILE A 144 -4.43 -26.25 -13.95
N LEU A 145 -4.73 -26.92 -12.83
CA LEU A 145 -3.72 -27.49 -11.94
C LEU A 145 -2.91 -28.59 -12.63
N PHE A 146 -3.56 -29.48 -13.39
CA PHE A 146 -2.89 -30.51 -14.19
C PHE A 146 -1.95 -29.89 -15.24
N LEU A 147 -2.39 -28.88 -16.00
CA LEU A 147 -1.52 -28.16 -16.94
C LEU A 147 -0.33 -27.49 -16.22
N LYS A 148 -0.57 -26.87 -15.05
CA LYS A 148 0.48 -26.28 -14.22
C LYS A 148 1.52 -27.33 -13.80
N THR A 149 1.09 -28.49 -13.33
CA THR A 149 1.97 -29.59 -12.91
C THR A 149 2.82 -30.13 -14.07
N LEU A 150 2.25 -30.26 -15.27
CA LEU A 150 3.02 -30.61 -16.47
C LEU A 150 4.04 -29.51 -16.83
N SER A 151 3.67 -28.23 -16.73
CA SER A 151 4.59 -27.11 -17.00
C SER A 151 5.81 -27.09 -16.08
N LEU A 152 5.69 -27.60 -14.84
CA LEU A 152 6.80 -27.72 -13.88
C LEU A 152 7.78 -28.85 -14.23
N LYS A 153 7.43 -29.76 -15.15
CA LYS A 153 8.32 -30.80 -15.69
C LYS A 153 8.95 -30.40 -17.03
N LEU A 154 8.70 -29.19 -17.54
CA LEU A 154 9.29 -28.70 -18.78
C LEU A 154 10.78 -28.38 -18.61
N ASN A 155 11.58 -28.91 -19.53
CA ASN A 155 12.99 -28.62 -19.73
C ASN A 155 13.35 -28.86 -21.21
N THR A 156 14.60 -28.62 -21.59
CA THR A 156 15.09 -28.75 -22.98
C THR A 156 14.94 -30.16 -23.57
N HIS A 157 14.80 -31.20 -22.73
CA HIS A 157 14.56 -32.58 -23.16
C HIS A 157 13.06 -32.91 -23.23
N THR A 158 12.27 -32.55 -22.21
CA THR A 158 10.83 -32.88 -22.14
C THR A 158 9.96 -32.06 -23.08
N ILE A 159 10.42 -30.88 -23.52
CA ILE A 159 9.64 -30.00 -24.41
C ILE A 159 9.19 -30.69 -25.71
N HIS A 160 10.00 -31.61 -26.24
CA HIS A 160 9.71 -32.35 -27.47
C HIS A 160 8.53 -33.34 -27.36
N PHE A 161 8.03 -33.63 -26.15
CA PHE A 161 6.78 -34.38 -25.97
C PHE A 161 5.52 -33.50 -26.06
N PHE A 162 5.67 -32.18 -25.88
CA PHE A 162 4.55 -31.23 -25.82
C PHE A 162 4.49 -30.28 -27.02
N TYR A 163 5.65 -29.97 -27.63
CA TYR A 163 5.76 -29.13 -28.82
C TYR A 163 6.20 -29.95 -30.03
N ASN A 164 5.38 -29.96 -31.08
CA ASN A 164 5.69 -30.57 -32.36
C ASN A 164 6.04 -29.49 -33.40
N GLU A 165 7.34 -29.38 -33.72
CA GLU A 165 7.89 -28.43 -34.67
C GLU A 165 7.37 -28.62 -36.11
N HIS A 166 6.98 -29.84 -36.51
CA HIS A 166 6.48 -30.11 -37.86
C HIS A 166 5.04 -29.66 -38.06
N THR A 167 4.20 -29.73 -37.03
CA THR A 167 2.79 -29.34 -37.09
C THR A 167 2.51 -27.97 -36.47
N ASN A 168 3.52 -27.33 -35.86
CA ASN A 168 3.37 -26.13 -35.02
C ASN A 168 2.30 -26.31 -33.93
N ASP A 169 2.25 -27.51 -33.32
CA ASP A 169 1.29 -27.84 -32.27
C ASP A 169 1.96 -27.78 -30.89
N PHE A 170 1.34 -27.08 -29.94
CA PHE A 170 1.83 -26.97 -28.55
C PHE A 170 0.66 -26.93 -27.54
N PRO A 171 -0.06 -28.04 -27.32
CA PRO A 171 -1.31 -28.03 -26.55
C PRO A 171 -1.17 -27.51 -25.10
N LEU A 172 -0.07 -27.87 -24.42
CA LEU A 172 0.18 -27.46 -23.04
C LEU A 172 0.22 -25.94 -22.87
N TYR A 173 0.74 -25.22 -23.86
CA TYR A 173 0.81 -23.76 -23.84
C TYR A 173 -0.45 -23.14 -24.45
N THR A 174 -0.88 -23.60 -25.62
CA THR A 174 -2.00 -23.01 -26.37
C THR A 174 -3.35 -23.17 -25.67
N GLU A 175 -3.64 -24.30 -25.02
CA GLU A 175 -4.87 -24.43 -24.23
C GLU A 175 -4.79 -23.65 -22.91
N ALA A 176 -3.61 -23.56 -22.28
CA ALA A 176 -3.45 -22.81 -21.03
C ALA A 176 -3.71 -21.31 -21.22
N ILE A 177 -3.18 -20.69 -22.28
CA ILE A 177 -3.30 -19.23 -22.47
C ILE A 177 -4.72 -18.77 -22.80
N LYS A 178 -5.63 -19.65 -23.23
CA LYS A 178 -7.05 -19.31 -23.44
C LYS A 178 -7.71 -18.75 -22.18
N PHE A 179 -7.31 -19.22 -21.00
CA PHE A 179 -7.87 -18.83 -19.70
C PHE A 179 -7.21 -17.59 -19.05
N PHE A 180 -6.44 -16.79 -19.79
CA PHE A 180 -5.68 -15.65 -19.24
C PHE A 180 -6.52 -14.58 -18.54
N ASN A 181 -7.78 -14.42 -18.96
CA ASN A 181 -8.75 -13.45 -18.46
C ASN A 181 -9.87 -14.10 -17.61
N HIS A 182 -9.68 -15.33 -17.14
CA HIS A 182 -10.65 -16.04 -16.31
C HIS A 182 -11.06 -15.22 -15.08
N PRO A 183 -12.35 -15.19 -14.67
CA PRO A 183 -12.80 -14.36 -13.54
C PRO A 183 -12.11 -14.74 -12.22
N GLU A 184 -11.83 -16.02 -11.97
CA GLU A 184 -11.09 -16.45 -10.79
C GLU A 184 -9.58 -16.14 -10.88
N SER A 185 -9.04 -15.46 -9.87
CA SER A 185 -7.63 -15.10 -9.80
C SER A 185 -6.68 -16.31 -9.73
N MET A 186 -7.08 -17.41 -9.09
CA MET A 186 -6.25 -18.62 -8.99
C MET A 186 -5.98 -19.25 -10.35
N VAL A 187 -6.99 -19.31 -11.23
CA VAL A 187 -6.81 -19.71 -12.64
C VAL A 187 -5.83 -18.78 -13.36
N ARG A 188 -6.01 -17.46 -13.26
CA ARG A 188 -5.10 -16.49 -13.90
C ARG A 188 -3.65 -16.66 -13.41
N ILE A 189 -3.44 -16.87 -12.11
CA ILE A 189 -2.12 -17.14 -11.51
C ILE A 189 -1.52 -18.45 -12.07
N ALA A 190 -2.32 -19.50 -12.26
CA ALA A 190 -1.87 -20.75 -12.87
C ALA A 190 -1.46 -20.57 -14.34
N VAL A 191 -2.25 -19.86 -15.16
CA VAL A 191 -1.91 -19.52 -16.56
C VAL A 191 -0.62 -18.70 -16.65
N ARG A 192 -0.47 -17.70 -15.78
CA ARG A 192 0.77 -16.90 -15.65
C ARG A 192 1.97 -17.77 -15.30
N THR A 193 1.79 -18.73 -14.38
CA THR A 193 2.84 -19.71 -14.01
C THR A 193 3.22 -20.60 -15.20
N ILE A 194 2.24 -21.16 -15.91
CA ILE A 194 2.46 -22.04 -17.08
C ILE A 194 3.22 -21.29 -18.17
N SER A 195 2.75 -20.11 -18.57
CA SER A 195 3.40 -19.30 -19.61
C SER A 195 4.83 -18.91 -19.25
N LEU A 196 5.11 -18.48 -18.01
CA LEU A 196 6.48 -18.20 -17.56
C LEU A 196 7.37 -19.46 -17.54
N ASN A 197 6.83 -20.62 -17.16
CA ASN A 197 7.59 -21.88 -17.21
C ASN A 197 7.92 -22.28 -18.66
N VAL A 198 6.97 -22.12 -19.59
CA VAL A 198 7.18 -22.36 -21.03
C VAL A 198 8.25 -21.42 -21.58
N TYR A 199 8.16 -20.10 -21.32
CA TYR A 199 9.12 -19.12 -21.84
C TYR A 199 10.55 -19.34 -21.30
N LYS A 200 10.70 -19.88 -20.09
CA LYS A 200 12.02 -20.21 -19.50
C LYS A 200 12.75 -21.36 -20.21
N VAL A 201 12.07 -22.18 -21.02
CA VAL A 201 12.72 -23.30 -21.73
C VAL A 201 13.54 -22.78 -22.91
N GLN A 202 14.84 -23.05 -22.90
CA GLN A 202 15.77 -22.63 -23.95
C GLN A 202 15.68 -23.52 -25.21
N ASN A 203 14.52 -23.53 -25.87
CA ASN A 203 14.31 -24.20 -27.15
C ASN A 203 14.03 -23.17 -28.27
N PRO A 204 14.94 -22.96 -29.23
CA PRO A 204 14.80 -21.93 -30.27
C PRO A 204 13.58 -22.09 -31.17
N SER A 205 13.20 -23.32 -31.51
CA SER A 205 12.06 -23.59 -32.41
C SER A 205 10.72 -23.33 -31.72
N MET A 206 10.59 -23.72 -30.45
CA MET A 206 9.44 -23.39 -29.61
C MET A 206 9.31 -21.87 -29.41
N LEU A 207 10.41 -21.18 -29.09
CA LEU A 207 10.39 -19.71 -28.92
C LEU A 207 10.03 -18.99 -30.22
N ARG A 208 10.49 -19.50 -31.38
CA ARG A 208 10.08 -18.99 -32.70
C ARG A 208 8.58 -19.19 -32.94
N PHE A 209 8.03 -20.38 -32.65
CA PHE A 209 6.59 -20.63 -32.74
C PHE A 209 5.80 -19.66 -31.86
N ILE A 210 6.19 -19.48 -30.60
CA ILE A 210 5.53 -18.55 -29.67
C ILE A 210 5.55 -17.13 -30.25
N ARG A 211 6.72 -16.64 -30.67
CA ARG A 211 6.89 -15.32 -31.28
C ARG A 211 6.01 -15.12 -32.52
N ASP A 212 6.06 -16.07 -33.46
CA ASP A 212 5.49 -15.92 -34.81
C ASP A 212 3.99 -16.27 -34.89
N LYS A 213 3.45 -17.02 -33.92
CA LYS A 213 2.08 -17.55 -33.97
C LYS A 213 1.19 -17.12 -32.81
N THR A 214 1.72 -16.92 -31.60
CA THR A 214 0.87 -16.75 -30.40
C THR A 214 1.11 -15.44 -29.66
N ALA A 215 2.33 -14.89 -29.67
CA ALA A 215 2.70 -13.73 -28.86
C ALA A 215 1.88 -12.47 -29.21
N ALA A 216 1.70 -12.18 -30.50
CA ALA A 216 0.91 -11.04 -30.96
C ALA A 216 -0.58 -11.12 -30.54
N PRO A 217 -1.36 -12.18 -30.88
CA PRO A 217 -2.75 -12.26 -30.44
C PRO A 217 -2.88 -12.34 -28.92
N TYR A 218 -1.97 -13.05 -28.23
CA TYR A 218 -1.95 -13.15 -26.77
C TYR A 218 -1.74 -11.79 -26.09
N PHE A 219 -0.66 -11.07 -26.45
CA PHE A 219 -0.35 -9.78 -25.84
C PHE A 219 -1.36 -8.69 -26.24
N SER A 220 -1.92 -8.72 -27.46
CA SER A 220 -2.99 -7.79 -27.84
C SER A 220 -4.26 -7.99 -27.00
N ASN A 221 -4.68 -9.24 -26.78
CA ASN A 221 -5.84 -9.56 -25.93
C ASN A 221 -5.56 -9.24 -24.44
N LEU A 222 -4.36 -9.55 -23.93
CA LEU A 222 -3.93 -9.24 -22.57
C LEU A 222 -3.91 -7.73 -22.29
N VAL A 223 -3.34 -6.95 -23.21
CA VAL A 223 -3.27 -5.49 -23.13
C VAL A 223 -4.67 -4.85 -23.11
N TRP A 224 -5.56 -5.28 -24.02
CA TRP A 224 -6.93 -4.78 -24.04
C TRP A 224 -7.67 -5.08 -22.73
N PHE A 225 -7.54 -6.31 -22.20
CA PHE A 225 -8.14 -6.69 -20.92
C PHE A 225 -7.67 -5.80 -19.76
N ILE A 226 -6.36 -5.52 -19.69
CA ILE A 226 -5.78 -4.62 -18.68
C ILE A 226 -6.36 -3.21 -18.82
N GLY A 227 -6.49 -2.69 -20.04
CA GLY A 227 -7.09 -1.37 -20.28
C GLY A 227 -8.57 -1.30 -19.91
N LYS A 228 -9.36 -2.34 -20.20
CA LYS A 228 -10.76 -2.44 -19.78
C LYS A 228 -10.90 -2.39 -18.25
N HIS A 229 -10.09 -3.17 -17.54
CA HIS A 229 -10.06 -3.19 -16.07
C HIS A 229 -9.66 -1.81 -15.48
N ILE A 230 -8.81 -1.06 -16.17
CA ILE A 230 -8.43 0.31 -15.80
C ILE A 230 -9.58 1.31 -15.98
N LEU A 231 -10.40 1.17 -17.01
CA LEU A 231 -11.61 1.98 -17.17
C LEU A 231 -12.63 1.71 -16.05
N GLU A 232 -12.68 0.49 -15.51
CA GLU A 232 -13.48 0.15 -14.33
C GLU A 232 -12.91 0.76 -13.03
N LEU A 233 -11.59 0.78 -12.87
CA LEU A 233 -10.88 1.46 -11.78
C LEU A 233 -11.17 2.97 -11.80
N ASP A 234 -11.03 3.60 -12.96
CA ASP A 234 -11.28 5.03 -13.14
C ASP A 234 -12.76 5.40 -12.94
N THR A 235 -13.69 4.53 -13.38
CA THR A 235 -15.12 4.68 -13.06
C THR A 235 -15.36 4.60 -11.55
N CYS A 236 -14.62 3.75 -10.82
CA CYS A 236 -14.70 3.66 -9.36
C CYS A 236 -14.22 4.95 -8.69
N VAL A 237 -13.08 5.50 -9.11
CA VAL A 237 -12.53 6.76 -8.58
C VAL A 237 -13.46 7.94 -8.86
N ARG A 238 -14.01 8.06 -10.09
CA ARG A 238 -14.93 9.14 -10.47
C ARG A 238 -16.29 9.08 -9.75
N THR A 239 -16.69 7.94 -9.19
CA THR A 239 -18.00 7.77 -8.52
C THR A 239 -17.93 7.73 -6.99
N ASP A 240 -16.74 7.58 -6.39
CA ASP A 240 -16.59 7.49 -4.94
C ASP A 240 -16.27 8.84 -4.29
N ILE A 241 -17.32 9.54 -3.86
CA ILE A 241 -17.24 10.83 -3.17
C ILE A 241 -16.93 10.65 -1.66
N ASP A 242 -17.33 9.51 -1.08
CA ASP A 242 -17.42 9.30 0.38
C ASP A 242 -16.43 8.25 0.92
N HIS A 243 -15.47 7.80 0.10
CA HIS A 243 -14.59 6.64 0.37
C HIS A 243 -15.34 5.31 0.61
N GLN A 244 -16.58 5.19 0.13
CA GLN A 244 -17.42 3.99 0.31
C GLN A 244 -16.93 2.82 -0.56
N SER A 245 -16.24 3.09 -1.66
CA SER A 245 -15.75 2.07 -2.60
C SER A 245 -14.36 1.53 -2.24
N ASN A 246 -13.73 2.02 -1.16
CA ASN A 246 -12.33 1.72 -0.79
C ASN A 246 -11.95 0.23 -0.92
N GLN A 247 -12.80 -0.71 -0.44
CA GLN A 247 -12.53 -2.14 -0.61
C GLN A 247 -12.55 -2.61 -2.08
N LYS A 248 -13.45 -2.08 -2.91
CA LYS A 248 -13.49 -2.37 -4.36
C LYS A 248 -12.27 -1.77 -5.04
N LEU A 249 -11.94 -0.52 -4.73
CA LEU A 249 -10.78 0.17 -5.30
C LEU A 249 -9.46 -0.53 -4.92
N SER A 250 -9.33 -1.00 -3.67
CA SER A 250 -8.19 -1.81 -3.22
C SER A 250 -8.05 -3.11 -4.00
N ASN A 251 -9.16 -3.78 -4.35
CA ASN A 251 -9.11 -4.99 -5.18
C ASN A 251 -8.66 -4.65 -6.61
N LEU A 252 -9.22 -3.59 -7.23
CA LEU A 252 -8.85 -3.16 -8.58
C LEU A 252 -7.38 -2.71 -8.68
N VAL A 253 -6.86 -2.02 -7.66
CA VAL A 253 -5.42 -1.67 -7.60
C VAL A 253 -4.55 -2.93 -7.46
N ALA A 254 -4.95 -3.89 -6.60
CA ALA A 254 -4.22 -5.15 -6.45
C ALA A 254 -4.22 -5.99 -7.73
N GLU A 255 -5.37 -6.13 -8.40
CA GLU A 255 -5.45 -6.85 -9.68
C GLU A 255 -4.62 -6.17 -10.78
N HIS A 256 -4.56 -4.84 -10.82
CA HIS A 256 -3.71 -4.12 -11.77
C HIS A 256 -2.21 -4.32 -11.47
N LEU A 257 -1.78 -4.27 -10.19
CA LEU A 257 -0.42 -4.60 -9.78
C LEU A 257 -0.03 -6.03 -10.20
N ASP A 258 -0.91 -7.00 -9.98
CA ASP A 258 -0.77 -8.39 -10.41
C ASP A 258 -0.51 -8.53 -11.93
N HIS A 259 -1.15 -7.69 -12.75
CA HIS A 259 -0.88 -7.62 -14.18
C HIS A 259 0.50 -7.01 -14.48
N LEU A 260 0.87 -5.91 -13.82
CA LEU A 260 2.18 -5.27 -14.01
C LEU A 260 3.34 -6.18 -13.59
N HIS A 261 3.20 -6.91 -12.48
CA HIS A 261 4.20 -7.89 -12.04
C HIS A 261 4.36 -9.03 -13.05
N TYR A 262 3.26 -9.59 -13.58
CA TYR A 262 3.35 -10.61 -14.62
C TYR A 262 4.02 -10.11 -15.91
N LEU A 263 3.72 -8.88 -16.35
CA LEU A 263 4.38 -8.26 -17.50
C LEU A 263 5.88 -8.04 -17.23
N SER A 264 6.24 -7.59 -16.02
CA SER A 264 7.62 -7.43 -15.60
C SER A 264 8.36 -8.78 -15.56
N ASP A 265 7.73 -9.83 -15.05
CA ASP A 265 8.30 -11.19 -14.99
C ASP A 265 8.63 -11.73 -16.39
N ILE A 266 7.77 -11.50 -17.40
CA ILE A 266 8.07 -11.86 -18.80
C ILE A 266 9.31 -11.09 -19.30
N LEU A 267 9.33 -9.77 -19.10
CA LEU A 267 10.42 -8.91 -19.57
C LEU A 267 11.77 -9.26 -18.90
N LEU A 268 11.73 -9.70 -17.64
CA LEU A 268 12.89 -10.18 -16.87
C LEU A 268 13.41 -11.56 -17.30
N LEU A 269 12.75 -12.27 -18.23
CA LEU A 269 13.32 -13.45 -18.88
C LEU A 269 14.34 -13.10 -19.98
N GLU A 270 14.47 -11.82 -20.33
CA GLU A 270 15.44 -11.28 -21.31
C GLU A 270 15.38 -11.89 -22.73
N ILE A 271 14.23 -12.46 -23.10
CA ILE A 271 13.98 -13.05 -24.43
C ILE A 271 13.76 -11.92 -25.44
N LYS A 272 14.85 -11.44 -26.08
CA LYS A 272 14.87 -10.25 -26.96
C LYS A 272 13.65 -10.09 -27.86
N ASP A 273 13.36 -11.09 -28.70
CA ASP A 273 12.26 -11.03 -29.67
C ASP A 273 10.89 -10.94 -28.99
N LEU A 274 10.67 -11.68 -27.89
CA LEU A 274 9.42 -11.68 -27.15
C LEU A 274 9.22 -10.34 -26.41
N ASN A 275 10.30 -9.83 -25.82
CA ASN A 275 10.32 -8.52 -25.16
C ASN A 275 10.06 -7.38 -26.16
N ALA A 276 10.54 -7.47 -27.39
CA ALA A 276 10.24 -6.51 -28.45
C ALA A 276 8.73 -6.51 -28.78
N VAL A 277 8.14 -7.67 -29.06
CA VAL A 277 6.69 -7.78 -29.35
C VAL A 277 5.84 -7.31 -28.16
N LEU A 278 6.22 -7.65 -26.93
CA LEU A 278 5.49 -7.20 -25.73
C LEU A 278 5.63 -5.68 -25.50
N THR A 279 6.83 -5.13 -25.67
CA THR A 279 7.10 -3.68 -25.53
C THR A 279 6.32 -2.88 -26.57
N GLU A 280 6.28 -3.36 -27.82
CA GLU A 280 5.48 -2.79 -28.91
C GLU A 280 3.98 -2.74 -28.54
N HIS A 281 3.41 -3.85 -28.06
CA HIS A 281 1.99 -3.91 -27.65
C HIS A 281 1.70 -3.02 -26.44
N LEU A 282 2.57 -3.01 -25.42
CA LEU A 282 2.39 -2.18 -24.23
C LEU A 282 2.44 -0.69 -24.54
N LEU A 283 3.35 -0.26 -25.41
CA LEU A 283 3.48 1.14 -25.80
C LEU A 283 2.35 1.56 -26.75
N HIS A 284 2.18 0.85 -27.88
CA HIS A 284 1.24 1.24 -28.93
C HIS A 284 -0.23 0.96 -28.58
N LYS A 285 -0.54 -0.01 -27.71
CA LYS A 285 -1.93 -0.41 -27.38
C LYS A 285 -2.35 -0.19 -25.93
N LEU A 286 -1.49 0.35 -25.04
CA LEU A 286 -1.86 0.63 -23.64
C LEU A 286 -1.31 1.97 -23.11
N PHE A 287 -0.01 2.04 -22.87
CA PHE A 287 0.58 3.09 -22.05
C PHE A 287 0.57 4.45 -22.76
N VAL A 288 0.88 4.50 -24.07
CA VAL A 288 0.76 5.74 -24.83
C VAL A 288 -0.72 6.11 -25.07
N PRO A 289 -1.56 5.27 -25.71
CA PRO A 289 -2.91 5.67 -26.12
C PRO A 289 -3.93 5.80 -24.98
N LEU A 290 -3.71 5.17 -23.82
CA LEU A 290 -4.61 5.29 -22.67
C LEU A 290 -3.99 6.10 -21.51
N TYR A 291 -2.75 5.80 -21.08
CA TYR A 291 -2.23 6.45 -19.86
C TYR A 291 -1.67 7.85 -20.17
N ILE A 292 -0.76 7.96 -21.12
CA ILE A 292 -0.12 9.23 -21.49
C ILE A 292 -1.11 10.16 -22.22
N PHE A 293 -1.95 9.63 -23.12
CA PHE A 293 -3.02 10.40 -23.76
C PHE A 293 -3.98 11.06 -22.76
N SER A 294 -4.26 10.40 -21.63
CA SER A 294 -5.07 10.94 -20.53
C SER A 294 -4.38 12.04 -19.71
N LEU A 295 -3.11 12.33 -19.96
CA LEU A 295 -2.43 13.55 -19.46
C LEU A 295 -2.62 14.76 -20.40
N THR A 296 -3.15 14.59 -21.61
CA THR A 296 -3.51 15.75 -22.44
C THR A 296 -4.83 16.34 -21.93
N PRO A 297 -5.02 17.68 -21.98
CA PRO A 297 -6.30 18.30 -21.66
C PRO A 297 -7.45 17.62 -22.40
N ALA A 298 -8.56 17.36 -21.71
CA ALA A 298 -9.73 16.77 -22.34
C ALA A 298 -10.20 17.67 -23.49
N PRO A 299 -10.49 17.12 -24.70
CA PRO A 299 -11.02 17.92 -25.78
C PRO A 299 -12.31 18.62 -25.34
N PRO A 300 -12.58 19.85 -25.81
CA PRO A 300 -13.80 20.57 -25.46
C PRO A 300 -15.02 19.69 -25.78
N PRO A 301 -16.09 19.71 -24.96
CA PRO A 301 -17.25 18.85 -25.18
C PRO A 301 -17.80 19.06 -26.60
N PRO A 302 -18.37 18.04 -27.27
CA PRO A 302 -18.59 18.06 -28.71
C PRO A 302 -19.43 19.25 -29.21
N SER A 303 -20.37 19.74 -28.39
CA SER A 303 -21.08 21.00 -28.68
C SER A 303 -20.17 22.23 -28.73
N LEU A 304 -19.21 22.36 -27.80
CA LEU A 304 -18.22 23.43 -27.80
C LEU A 304 -17.14 23.20 -28.86
N ALA A 305 -16.78 21.95 -29.15
CA ALA A 305 -15.87 21.60 -30.25
C ALA A 305 -16.44 22.04 -31.60
N VAL A 306 -17.67 21.62 -31.93
CA VAL A 306 -18.39 22.01 -33.15
C VAL A 306 -18.62 23.53 -33.20
N VAL A 307 -18.99 24.17 -32.09
CA VAL A 307 -19.09 25.64 -32.03
C VAL A 307 -17.73 26.30 -32.28
N THR A 308 -16.64 25.78 -31.73
CA THR A 308 -15.29 26.34 -31.91
C THR A 308 -14.81 26.14 -33.35
N GLN A 309 -15.07 24.98 -33.97
CA GLN A 309 -14.71 24.71 -35.37
C GLN A 309 -15.53 25.56 -36.34
N ASN A 310 -16.85 25.70 -36.11
CA ASN A 310 -17.71 26.62 -36.87
C ASN A 310 -17.26 28.08 -36.72
N LEU A 311 -16.91 28.51 -35.50
CA LEU A 311 -16.46 29.87 -35.22
C LEU A 311 -15.04 30.12 -35.78
N ALA A 312 -14.18 29.11 -35.79
CA ALA A 312 -12.87 29.15 -36.45
C ALA A 312 -13.00 29.28 -37.97
N ALA A 313 -13.87 28.48 -38.59
CA ALA A 313 -14.20 28.58 -40.02
C ALA A 313 -14.76 29.97 -40.38
N VAL A 314 -15.70 30.52 -39.58
CA VAL A 314 -16.23 31.88 -39.77
C VAL A 314 -15.15 32.96 -39.59
N LEU A 315 -14.13 32.73 -38.75
CA LEU A 315 -13.01 33.65 -38.53
C LEU A 315 -11.82 33.42 -39.48
N ASN A 316 -11.91 32.52 -40.47
CA ASN A 316 -10.78 32.08 -41.29
C ASN A 316 -9.53 31.70 -40.45
N ARG A 317 -9.75 31.01 -39.33
CA ARG A 317 -8.70 30.41 -38.50
C ARG A 317 -8.73 28.91 -38.68
N ASN A 318 -7.58 28.32 -39.00
CA ASN A 318 -7.44 26.87 -38.90
C ASN A 318 -7.44 26.50 -37.42
N VAL A 319 -8.37 25.64 -37.05
CA VAL A 319 -8.43 24.98 -35.74
C VAL A 319 -8.67 23.51 -36.05
N ASP A 320 -7.59 22.72 -36.06
CA ASP A 320 -7.67 21.27 -36.13
C ASP A 320 -8.18 20.72 -34.80
N ILE A 321 -9.50 20.73 -34.65
CA ILE A 321 -10.18 19.86 -33.70
C ILE A 321 -10.34 18.51 -34.41
N ASP A 322 -9.51 17.56 -34.00
CA ASP A 322 -9.58 16.21 -34.52
C ASP A 322 -10.76 15.48 -33.88
N ILE A 323 -11.87 15.38 -34.62
CA ILE A 323 -13.12 14.80 -34.11
C ILE A 323 -12.92 13.30 -33.79
N GLN A 324 -11.95 12.63 -34.44
CA GLN A 324 -11.64 11.23 -34.15
C GLN A 324 -11.01 11.05 -32.76
N GLU A 325 -10.20 12.00 -32.27
CA GLU A 325 -9.64 11.96 -30.91
C GLU A 325 -10.71 11.99 -29.81
N MET A 326 -11.93 12.46 -30.12
CA MET A 326 -13.03 12.54 -29.15
C MET A 326 -13.63 11.18 -28.77
N HIS A 327 -13.44 10.14 -29.59
CA HIS A 327 -13.94 8.79 -29.33
C HIS A 327 -12.94 7.90 -28.57
N ASN A 328 -11.66 8.31 -28.50
CA ASN A 328 -10.64 7.54 -27.79
C ASN A 328 -10.91 7.54 -26.28
N PRO A 329 -10.97 6.37 -25.62
CA PRO A 329 -11.25 6.30 -24.19
C PRO A 329 -10.11 6.93 -23.38
N ARG A 330 -10.48 7.68 -22.35
CA ARG A 330 -9.55 8.39 -21.45
C ARG A 330 -9.90 8.11 -20.00
N VAL A 331 -8.88 7.91 -19.17
CA VAL A 331 -9.00 7.92 -17.71
C VAL A 331 -8.84 9.35 -17.17
N SER A 332 -9.17 9.58 -15.90
CA SER A 332 -8.85 10.85 -15.23
C SER A 332 -7.34 11.03 -15.10
N SER A 333 -6.88 12.28 -15.04
CA SER A 333 -5.46 12.62 -14.83
C SER A 333 -4.90 12.03 -13.52
N ILE A 334 -5.74 11.96 -12.47
CA ILE A 334 -5.48 11.26 -11.20
C ILE A 334 -5.06 9.81 -11.46
N VAL A 335 -5.89 9.07 -12.19
CA VAL A 335 -5.64 7.65 -12.49
C VAL A 335 -4.46 7.50 -13.45
N ALA A 336 -4.31 8.38 -14.46
CA ALA A 336 -3.17 8.37 -15.37
C ALA A 336 -1.82 8.54 -14.63
N LEU A 337 -1.69 9.55 -13.78
CA LEU A 337 -0.49 9.79 -12.97
C LEU A 337 -0.18 8.61 -12.04
N PHE A 338 -1.20 8.05 -11.40
CA PHE A 338 -1.08 6.88 -10.54
C PHE A 338 -0.59 5.62 -11.30
N LEU A 339 -1.22 5.30 -12.43
CA LEU A 339 -0.86 4.13 -13.24
C LEU A 339 0.55 4.25 -13.81
N LEU A 340 0.93 5.44 -14.30
CA LEU A 340 2.31 5.69 -14.75
C LEU A 340 3.30 5.55 -13.60
N SER A 341 2.97 6.05 -12.40
CA SER A 341 3.79 5.83 -11.20
C SER A 341 4.00 4.34 -10.92
N LEU A 342 2.95 3.51 -11.02
CA LEU A 342 3.04 2.07 -10.84
C LEU A 342 3.90 1.39 -11.92
N VAL A 343 3.75 1.76 -13.19
CA VAL A 343 4.59 1.23 -14.28
C VAL A 343 6.08 1.51 -14.01
N PHE A 344 6.43 2.74 -13.62
CA PHE A 344 7.82 3.11 -13.30
C PHE A 344 8.32 2.59 -11.94
N LEU A 345 7.46 2.08 -11.05
CA LEU A 345 7.89 1.40 -9.82
C LEU A 345 8.10 -0.10 -10.03
N VAL A 346 7.22 -0.76 -10.81
CA VAL A 346 7.22 -2.22 -10.99
C VAL A 346 8.11 -2.68 -12.15
N VAL A 347 8.12 -1.96 -13.27
CA VAL A 347 8.84 -2.37 -14.49
C VAL A 347 10.22 -1.72 -14.53
N SER A 348 11.26 -2.53 -14.79
CA SER A 348 12.66 -2.05 -14.91
C SER A 348 13.29 -2.33 -16.28
N HIS A 349 12.52 -2.87 -17.24
CA HIS A 349 13.00 -3.18 -18.58
C HIS A 349 13.36 -1.90 -19.36
N ALA A 350 14.65 -1.64 -19.53
CA ALA A 350 15.18 -0.36 -19.99
C ALA A 350 14.55 0.18 -21.29
N PRO A 351 14.40 -0.58 -22.40
CA PRO A 351 13.77 -0.06 -23.62
C PRO A 351 12.37 0.52 -23.40
N LEU A 352 11.53 -0.20 -22.65
CA LEU A 352 10.15 0.18 -22.37
C LEU A 352 10.07 1.43 -21.48
N VAL A 353 10.75 1.42 -20.33
CA VAL A 353 10.70 2.58 -19.40
C VAL A 353 11.41 3.81 -19.98
N HIS A 354 12.45 3.63 -20.79
CA HIS A 354 13.13 4.73 -21.46
C HIS A 354 12.26 5.35 -22.55
N ALA A 355 11.56 4.54 -23.36
CA ALA A 355 10.58 5.05 -24.33
C ALA A 355 9.44 5.81 -23.65
N LEU A 356 8.85 5.27 -22.58
CA LEU A 356 7.82 5.97 -21.79
C LEU A 356 8.32 7.30 -21.22
N ALA A 357 9.51 7.30 -20.62
CA ALA A 357 10.10 8.51 -20.05
C ALA A 357 10.45 9.52 -21.15
N TRP A 358 10.90 9.06 -22.33
CA TRP A 358 11.15 9.94 -23.47
C TRP A 358 9.85 10.62 -23.91
N VAL A 359 8.77 9.86 -24.09
CA VAL A 359 7.46 10.41 -24.51
C VAL A 359 6.93 11.42 -23.49
N ILE A 360 6.99 11.11 -22.19
CA ILE A 360 6.53 12.05 -21.14
C ILE A 360 7.40 13.32 -21.09
N LEU A 361 8.72 13.21 -21.27
CA LEU A 361 9.65 14.34 -21.08
C LEU A 361 9.96 15.14 -22.36
N ASN A 362 9.71 14.59 -23.55
CA ASN A 362 10.07 15.20 -24.84
C ASN A 362 8.99 15.08 -25.93
N GLY A 363 7.99 14.23 -25.75
CA GLY A 363 6.91 14.06 -26.72
C GLY A 363 6.01 15.27 -26.79
N ASP A 364 5.48 15.52 -28.00
CA ASP A 364 4.45 16.51 -28.28
C ASP A 364 3.12 15.83 -28.69
N HIS A 365 2.17 16.62 -29.18
CA HIS A 365 0.89 16.06 -29.65
C HIS A 365 1.01 15.25 -30.95
N SER A 366 2.11 15.37 -31.72
CA SER A 366 2.31 14.58 -32.95
C SER A 366 2.46 13.08 -32.64
N VAL A 367 2.89 12.72 -31.42
CA VAL A 367 3.01 11.34 -30.92
C VAL A 367 1.73 10.49 -31.11
N PHE A 368 0.56 11.11 -31.22
CA PHE A 368 -0.71 10.42 -31.50
C PHE A 368 -1.10 10.39 -32.98
N LYS A 369 -0.55 11.28 -33.82
CA LYS A 369 -0.89 11.42 -35.25
C LYS A 369 0.16 10.80 -36.19
N GLU A 370 1.42 11.13 -35.95
CA GLU A 370 2.60 10.58 -36.64
C GLU A 370 3.06 9.28 -35.95
N GLY A 371 2.60 9.08 -34.72
CA GLY A 371 2.82 7.89 -33.93
C GLY A 371 4.10 7.96 -33.10
N ALA A 372 4.03 7.48 -31.86
CA ALA A 372 5.19 7.22 -31.02
C ALA A 372 6.24 6.33 -31.72
N ALA A 373 5.81 5.62 -32.77
CA ALA A 373 6.58 4.78 -33.67
C ALA A 373 7.94 5.36 -34.10
N GLU A 374 8.12 6.64 -34.48
CA GLU A 374 9.48 7.11 -34.87
C GLU A 374 10.48 7.01 -33.69
N ILE A 375 10.04 7.39 -32.50
CA ILE A 375 10.86 7.30 -31.27
C ILE A 375 11.03 5.83 -30.87
N LEU A 376 9.97 5.02 -30.92
CA LEU A 376 10.03 3.59 -30.63
C LEU A 376 10.95 2.83 -31.60
N ASN A 377 10.90 3.15 -32.89
CA ASN A 377 11.71 2.54 -33.95
C ASN A 377 13.19 2.89 -33.80
N SER A 378 13.54 3.96 -33.06
CA SER A 378 14.93 4.21 -32.66
C SER A 378 15.44 3.20 -31.60
N TYR A 379 14.54 2.50 -30.90
CA TYR A 379 14.84 1.42 -29.95
C TYR A 379 14.48 0.02 -30.48
N VAL A 380 13.71 -0.09 -31.56
CA VAL A 380 13.27 -1.35 -32.18
C VAL A 380 13.59 -1.32 -33.67
N GLU A 381 14.58 -2.12 -34.08
CA GLU A 381 15.10 -2.12 -35.45
C GLU A 381 14.01 -2.39 -36.51
N HIS A 382 13.79 -1.41 -37.39
CA HIS A 382 13.14 -1.54 -38.70
C HIS A 382 11.76 -2.20 -38.74
N ARG A 383 10.72 -1.52 -38.21
CA ARG A 383 9.31 -1.90 -38.41
C ARG A 383 8.42 -0.74 -38.85
N GLU A 384 7.27 -1.09 -39.43
CA GLU A 384 6.29 -0.17 -39.97
C GLU A 384 5.75 0.82 -38.92
N VAL A 385 5.33 2.00 -39.36
CA VAL A 385 4.79 3.05 -38.49
C VAL A 385 3.39 2.65 -38.02
N VAL A 386 3.31 2.02 -36.85
CA VAL A 386 2.04 1.68 -36.19
C VAL A 386 1.56 2.89 -35.38
N VAL A 387 0.42 3.47 -35.77
CA VAL A 387 -0.23 4.54 -35.01
C VAL A 387 -0.72 3.99 -33.66
N PRO A 388 -0.35 4.58 -32.51
CA PRO A 388 -0.82 4.14 -31.20
C PRO A 388 -2.35 4.29 -31.09
N GLY A 389 -3.02 3.24 -30.60
CA GLY A 389 -4.47 3.22 -30.47
C GLY A 389 -4.94 2.20 -29.43
N PHE A 390 -5.95 2.57 -28.64
CA PHE A 390 -6.60 1.67 -27.69
C PHE A 390 -7.93 1.18 -28.28
N GLY A 391 -7.99 -0.10 -28.63
CA GLY A 391 -9.17 -0.75 -29.22
C GLY A 391 -9.23 -2.23 -28.88
N GLU A 392 -10.40 -2.84 -29.06
CA GLU A 392 -10.58 -4.29 -28.95
C GLU A 392 -9.88 -4.99 -30.12
N PRO A 393 -9.18 -6.12 -29.91
CA PRO A 393 -8.63 -6.91 -31.00
C PRO A 393 -9.73 -7.42 -31.94
N ASP A 394 -9.45 -7.50 -33.25
CA ASP A 394 -10.45 -7.93 -34.26
C ASP A 394 -10.92 -9.38 -34.05
N GLU A 395 -10.09 -10.22 -33.43
CA GLU A 395 -10.37 -11.63 -33.12
C GLU A 395 -10.06 -11.93 -31.65
N SER A 396 -10.86 -12.81 -31.05
CA SER A 396 -10.57 -13.33 -29.71
C SER A 396 -9.32 -14.21 -29.74
N LEU A 397 -8.64 -14.32 -28.60
CA LEU A 397 -7.47 -15.20 -28.48
C LEU A 397 -7.78 -16.66 -28.89
N GLU A 398 -8.97 -17.17 -28.57
CA GLU A 398 -9.37 -18.53 -28.94
C GLU A 398 -9.49 -18.69 -30.45
N GLN A 399 -10.12 -17.72 -31.14
CA GLN A 399 -10.27 -17.71 -32.60
C GLN A 399 -8.91 -17.67 -33.31
N ALA A 400 -7.99 -16.83 -32.81
CA ALA A 400 -6.64 -16.73 -33.35
C ALA A 400 -5.84 -18.04 -33.17
N LEU A 401 -5.95 -18.70 -32.02
CA LEU A 401 -5.23 -19.96 -31.73
C LEU A 401 -5.81 -21.17 -32.47
N ASP A 402 -7.12 -21.25 -32.61
CA ASP A 402 -7.77 -22.32 -33.38
C ASP A 402 -7.44 -22.16 -34.89
N THR A 403 -7.25 -20.93 -35.39
CA THR A 403 -6.78 -20.66 -36.77
C THR A 403 -5.32 -21.07 -36.98
N VAL A 404 -4.44 -20.87 -35.98
CA VAL A 404 -3.03 -21.31 -36.02
C VAL A 404 -2.91 -22.84 -36.07
N THR A 405 -3.74 -23.55 -35.31
CA THR A 405 -3.67 -25.02 -35.18
C THR A 405 -4.46 -25.76 -36.26
N GLY A 406 -5.56 -25.20 -36.75
CA GLY A 406 -6.47 -25.87 -37.69
C GLY A 406 -5.95 -26.09 -39.12
N GLN A 407 -4.94 -25.34 -39.57
CA GLN A 407 -4.51 -25.33 -40.99
C GLN A 407 -3.82 -26.62 -41.48
N SER A 408 -3.58 -27.62 -40.62
CA SER A 408 -2.86 -28.86 -40.99
C SER A 408 -3.67 -30.15 -40.87
N SER A 409 -4.91 -30.11 -40.35
CA SER A 409 -5.64 -31.33 -39.94
C SER A 409 -6.80 -31.72 -40.86
N SER A 410 -7.16 -30.91 -41.85
CA SER A 410 -8.28 -31.17 -42.76
C SER A 410 -7.89 -32.02 -43.98
N SER A 411 -7.31 -33.21 -43.76
CA SER A 411 -7.14 -34.21 -44.82
C SER A 411 -7.17 -35.64 -44.29
N SER A 412 -8.04 -36.46 -44.87
CA SER A 412 -8.37 -37.86 -44.54
C SER A 412 -9.24 -38.09 -43.28
N TYR A 413 -10.18 -39.05 -43.41
CA TYR A 413 -11.12 -39.54 -42.38
C TYR A 413 -12.32 -38.66 -41.99
N ALA A 414 -13.13 -38.30 -42.98
CA ALA A 414 -14.59 -38.23 -42.80
C ALA A 414 -15.24 -39.09 -43.89
N LEU A 415 -15.93 -40.17 -43.50
CA LEU A 415 -16.73 -40.97 -44.43
C LEU A 415 -18.04 -40.25 -44.74
N SER A 416 -18.41 -40.27 -46.00
CA SER A 416 -19.65 -39.73 -46.54
C SER A 416 -20.86 -40.54 -46.09
N GLU A 417 -21.84 -39.88 -45.47
CA GLU A 417 -23.26 -40.23 -45.66
C GLU A 417 -24.00 -39.02 -46.23
N ASP A 418 -24.68 -39.29 -47.34
CA ASP A 418 -25.41 -38.33 -48.18
C ASP A 418 -26.89 -38.30 -47.77
N SER A 419 -27.46 -37.11 -47.56
CA SER A 419 -28.86 -36.79 -47.87
C SER A 419 -29.26 -35.38 -47.43
N GLY A 420 -30.21 -34.76 -48.15
CA GLY A 420 -31.15 -33.82 -47.51
C GLY A 420 -31.07 -32.34 -47.90
N VAL A 421 -31.07 -32.06 -49.21
CA VAL A 421 -31.46 -30.79 -49.84
C VAL A 421 -32.61 -30.04 -49.10
N GLU A 422 -32.45 -28.74 -48.82
CA GLU A 422 -33.20 -27.65 -49.48
C GLU A 422 -32.88 -26.25 -48.92
N SER A 423 -33.14 -25.22 -49.74
CA SER A 423 -32.65 -23.84 -49.54
C SER A 423 -33.79 -22.85 -49.30
N SER A 424 -33.66 -21.96 -48.33
CA SER A 424 -34.32 -20.64 -48.37
C SER A 424 -33.58 -19.62 -47.50
N SER A 425 -33.31 -18.45 -48.10
CA SER A 425 -32.70 -17.28 -47.45
C SER A 425 -33.73 -16.12 -47.45
N PRO A 426 -33.38 -14.89 -47.02
CA PRO A 426 -33.82 -14.35 -45.74
C PRO A 426 -34.94 -13.30 -45.84
N ALA A 427 -35.61 -13.02 -44.73
CA ALA A 427 -36.63 -11.96 -44.64
C ALA A 427 -36.39 -11.03 -43.44
N THR A 428 -36.32 -9.74 -43.75
CA THR A 428 -36.21 -8.60 -42.83
C THR A 428 -37.56 -8.25 -42.18
N THR A 429 -37.57 -7.93 -40.88
CA THR A 429 -38.69 -7.24 -40.25
C THR A 429 -38.21 -6.30 -39.13
N GLU A 430 -38.31 -5.00 -39.39
CA GLU A 430 -38.74 -3.89 -38.50
C GLU A 430 -37.97 -3.61 -37.19
N LEU A 431 -37.29 -2.48 -36.99
CA LEU A 431 -37.76 -1.07 -36.95
C LEU A 431 -38.77 -0.77 -35.83
N ASP A 432 -38.31 -0.58 -34.58
CA ASP A 432 -38.42 0.70 -33.84
C ASP A 432 -37.76 0.60 -32.44
N SER A 433 -36.80 1.48 -32.10
CA SER A 433 -36.28 1.79 -30.73
C SER A 433 -34.86 2.40 -30.70
N GLN A 434 -34.54 3.35 -31.61
CA GLN A 434 -33.21 3.99 -31.68
C GLN A 434 -33.11 5.40 -31.06
N ALA A 435 -34.11 5.82 -30.27
CA ALA A 435 -34.10 7.12 -29.59
C ALA A 435 -33.42 7.10 -28.21
N ASP A 436 -33.65 6.06 -27.39
CA ASP A 436 -33.23 6.05 -25.98
C ASP A 436 -31.73 5.69 -25.76
N ALA A 437 -31.07 5.08 -26.75
CA ALA A 437 -29.66 4.72 -26.65
C ALA A 437 -28.73 5.95 -26.65
N VAL A 438 -29.13 7.03 -27.31
CA VAL A 438 -28.30 8.23 -27.50
C VAL A 438 -28.19 9.07 -26.22
N GLU A 439 -29.22 9.07 -25.35
CA GLU A 439 -29.12 9.70 -24.02
C GLU A 439 -28.26 8.88 -23.06
N ALA A 440 -28.28 7.53 -23.16
CA ALA A 440 -27.48 6.66 -22.31
C ALA A 440 -25.97 6.81 -22.56
N GLU A 441 -25.53 7.03 -23.80
CA GLU A 441 -24.12 7.31 -24.10
C GLU A 441 -23.68 8.72 -23.67
N GLN A 442 -24.54 9.73 -23.82
CA GLN A 442 -24.23 11.09 -23.35
C GLN A 442 -24.06 11.21 -21.82
N ILE A 443 -24.63 10.27 -21.06
CA ILE A 443 -24.44 10.18 -19.60
C ILE A 443 -23.07 9.58 -19.24
N LYS A 444 -22.50 8.68 -20.06
CA LYS A 444 -21.13 8.16 -19.82
C LYS A 444 -20.03 9.20 -20.07
N LEU A 445 -20.27 10.16 -20.97
CA LEU A 445 -19.25 11.11 -21.48
C LEU A 445 -19.12 12.42 -20.66
N ARG A 446 -19.60 12.46 -19.41
CA ARG A 446 -19.60 13.70 -18.58
C ARG A 446 -18.97 13.60 -17.18
N ASN A 447 -18.33 12.48 -16.85
CA ASN A 447 -17.73 12.25 -15.53
C ASN A 447 -16.33 12.87 -15.39
N ILE A 448 -16.17 14.15 -15.74
CA ILE A 448 -14.95 14.90 -15.44
C ILE A 448 -14.93 15.21 -13.94
N THR A 449 -13.77 15.15 -13.30
CA THR A 449 -13.67 15.44 -11.86
C THR A 449 -14.02 16.90 -11.57
N ASP A 450 -14.52 17.22 -10.37
CA ASP A 450 -14.87 18.61 -10.04
C ASP A 450 -13.64 19.56 -10.07
N GLU A 451 -12.42 19.03 -9.99
CA GLU A 451 -11.16 19.75 -10.23
C GLU A 451 -10.90 20.00 -11.73
N GLU A 452 -10.97 18.98 -12.59
CA GLU A 452 -10.90 19.17 -14.06
C GLU A 452 -11.98 20.13 -14.56
N LYS A 453 -13.19 20.05 -13.99
CA LYS A 453 -14.31 20.94 -14.32
C LYS A 453 -14.00 22.40 -13.98
N GLN A 454 -13.31 22.64 -12.87
CA GLN A 454 -12.82 23.97 -12.51
C GLN A 454 -11.64 24.42 -13.37
N LEU A 455 -10.72 23.53 -13.74
CA LEU A 455 -9.62 23.85 -14.67
C LEU A 455 -10.13 24.23 -16.07
N LEU A 456 -11.15 23.53 -16.58
CA LEU A 456 -11.84 23.86 -17.83
C LEU A 456 -12.62 25.19 -17.77
N GLN A 457 -13.13 25.57 -16.58
CA GLN A 457 -13.76 26.88 -16.36
C GLN A 457 -12.73 28.02 -16.20
N LYS A 458 -11.58 27.78 -15.57
CA LYS A 458 -10.51 28.80 -15.43
C LYS A 458 -9.80 29.07 -16.75
N SER A 459 -9.50 28.03 -17.54
CA SER A 459 -8.79 28.15 -18.83
C SER A 459 -9.59 28.87 -19.94
N SER A 460 -10.89 29.08 -19.77
CA SER A 460 -11.71 29.84 -20.74
C SER A 460 -11.58 31.37 -20.60
N SER A 461 -10.99 31.88 -19.51
CA SER A 461 -10.74 33.32 -19.29
C SER A 461 -9.32 33.62 -18.80
N SER A 462 -8.61 34.51 -19.52
CA SER A 462 -7.34 35.17 -19.14
C SER A 462 -6.05 34.35 -18.94
N THR A 463 -5.55 33.69 -20.01
CA THR A 463 -4.08 33.53 -20.29
C THR A 463 -3.75 33.14 -21.77
N LYS A 464 -4.67 33.38 -22.72
CA LYS A 464 -4.61 32.82 -24.10
C LYS A 464 -3.49 33.33 -25.04
N ALA A 465 -2.43 33.97 -24.53
CA ALA A 465 -1.32 34.46 -25.33
C ALA A 465 -0.06 33.57 -25.24
N ASP A 466 0.25 33.02 -24.06
CA ASP A 466 1.54 32.36 -23.80
C ASP A 466 1.52 30.83 -23.98
N PHE A 467 0.34 30.22 -24.12
CA PHE A 467 0.16 28.76 -24.20
C PHE A 467 0.38 28.16 -25.60
N ALA A 468 0.62 28.97 -26.63
CA ALA A 468 0.62 28.51 -28.02
C ALA A 468 1.98 27.94 -28.52
N GLU A 469 3.03 27.93 -27.69
CA GLU A 469 4.39 27.53 -28.11
C GLU A 469 5.11 26.57 -27.12
N MET A 470 4.36 25.87 -26.27
CA MET A 470 4.90 24.87 -25.34
C MET A 470 5.10 23.51 -26.03
N ALA A 471 6.36 23.14 -26.21
CA ALA A 471 6.77 22.00 -27.04
C ALA A 471 6.70 20.62 -26.33
N LYS A 472 6.22 20.53 -25.08
CA LYS A 472 6.31 19.31 -24.25
C LYS A 472 5.05 19.11 -23.37
N PRO A 473 3.84 19.01 -23.98
CA PRO A 473 2.54 19.01 -23.30
C PRO A 473 2.42 18.01 -22.13
N PHE A 474 2.99 16.81 -22.23
CA PHE A 474 2.89 15.82 -21.15
C PHE A 474 3.69 16.23 -19.91
N LEU A 475 4.92 16.72 -20.11
CA LEU A 475 5.76 17.26 -19.05
C LEU A 475 5.12 18.51 -18.44
N ASP A 476 4.57 19.38 -19.28
CA ASP A 476 3.89 20.59 -18.84
C ASP A 476 2.63 20.25 -18.00
N THR A 477 1.85 19.22 -18.36
CA THR A 477 0.77 18.70 -17.49
C THR A 477 1.32 18.15 -16.16
N VAL A 478 2.39 17.36 -16.18
CA VAL A 478 2.99 16.79 -14.95
C VAL A 478 3.49 17.90 -14.02
N LEU A 479 4.06 18.97 -14.56
CA LEU A 479 4.51 20.15 -13.79
C LEU A 479 3.33 21.03 -13.33
N HIS A 480 2.30 21.24 -14.16
CA HIS A 480 1.08 21.94 -13.74
C HIS A 480 0.33 21.20 -12.62
N ALA A 481 0.36 19.85 -12.64
CA ALA A 481 -0.19 19.02 -11.56
C ALA A 481 0.54 19.20 -10.21
N LEU A 482 1.73 19.83 -10.17
CA LEU A 482 2.43 20.19 -8.93
C LEU A 482 1.90 21.47 -8.27
N ASP A 483 0.90 22.15 -8.84
CA ASP A 483 0.29 23.29 -8.16
C ASP A 483 -0.61 22.85 -6.99
N CYS A 484 -0.28 23.34 -5.79
CA CYS A 484 -0.97 23.03 -4.54
C CYS A 484 -1.94 24.15 -4.08
N THR A 485 -2.31 25.10 -4.94
CA THR A 485 -3.15 26.26 -4.58
C THR A 485 -4.47 25.90 -3.90
N GLU A 486 -5.12 24.79 -4.28
CA GLU A 486 -6.37 24.33 -3.66
C GLU A 486 -6.18 23.21 -2.64
N ASN A 487 -5.40 22.19 -3.00
CA ASN A 487 -5.00 21.02 -2.21
C ASN A 487 -3.83 20.30 -2.93
N ASP A 488 -3.39 19.14 -2.43
CA ASP A 488 -2.24 18.38 -2.98
C ASP A 488 -2.60 17.05 -3.67
N TYR A 489 -3.82 16.91 -4.20
CA TYR A 489 -4.33 15.66 -4.74
C TYR A 489 -3.55 15.20 -5.98
N LEU A 490 -3.58 16.01 -7.05
CA LEU A 490 -2.77 15.81 -8.26
C LEU A 490 -1.27 15.92 -7.96
N ALA A 491 -0.87 16.84 -7.07
CA ALA A 491 0.53 17.07 -6.74
C ALA A 491 1.20 15.84 -6.12
N LEU A 492 0.51 15.12 -5.21
CA LEU A 492 1.06 13.86 -4.67
C LEU A 492 1.32 12.83 -5.76
N LEU A 493 0.39 12.67 -6.71
CA LEU A 493 0.47 11.66 -7.76
C LEU A 493 1.53 12.04 -8.81
N SER A 494 1.67 13.33 -9.14
CA SER A 494 2.76 13.85 -9.96
C SER A 494 4.13 13.67 -9.28
N LEU A 495 4.24 13.95 -7.97
CA LEU A 495 5.47 13.70 -7.21
C LEU A 495 5.82 12.21 -7.13
N CYS A 496 4.83 11.31 -7.00
CA CYS A 496 5.04 9.86 -7.09
C CYS A 496 5.58 9.44 -8.46
N LEU A 497 5.05 10.00 -9.56
CA LEU A 497 5.52 9.72 -10.91
C LEU A 497 6.96 10.19 -11.12
N ILE A 498 7.28 11.43 -10.73
CA ILE A 498 8.63 12.00 -10.81
C ILE A 498 9.62 11.18 -9.97
N TYR A 499 9.23 10.76 -8.76
CA TYR A 499 10.03 9.88 -7.92
C TYR A 499 10.25 8.51 -8.55
N ALA A 500 9.21 7.90 -9.12
CA ALA A 500 9.30 6.61 -9.78
C ALA A 500 10.27 6.66 -10.97
N MET A 501 10.13 7.67 -11.83
CA MET A 501 11.04 7.89 -12.96
C MET A 501 12.49 8.15 -12.50
N SER A 502 12.72 8.97 -11.48
CA SER A 502 14.08 9.32 -11.02
C SER A 502 14.79 8.20 -10.24
N HIS A 503 14.08 7.16 -9.81
CA HIS A 503 14.63 6.01 -9.09
C HIS A 503 14.52 4.67 -9.85
N ASN A 504 13.93 4.67 -11.05
CA ASN A 504 13.79 3.48 -11.88
C ASN A 504 15.16 2.97 -12.36
N ARG A 505 15.46 1.69 -12.12
CA ARG A 505 16.78 1.09 -12.46
C ARG A 505 17.04 0.98 -13.97
N GLY A 506 16.00 0.97 -14.80
CA GLY A 506 16.10 0.93 -16.26
C GLY A 506 16.35 2.31 -16.90
N ILE A 507 16.17 3.40 -16.15
CA ILE A 507 16.48 4.76 -16.60
C ILE A 507 17.86 5.14 -16.06
N LYS A 508 18.79 5.50 -16.95
CA LYS A 508 20.09 6.05 -16.52
C LYS A 508 19.86 7.45 -15.93
N ASN A 509 20.15 7.64 -14.64
CA ASN A 509 19.97 8.93 -13.96
C ASN A 509 20.62 10.10 -14.72
N GLU A 510 21.81 9.90 -15.29
CA GLU A 510 22.49 10.91 -16.11
C GLU A 510 21.66 11.35 -17.32
N TRP A 511 20.96 10.44 -17.99
CA TRP A 511 20.09 10.76 -19.12
C TRP A 511 18.86 11.54 -18.65
N PHE A 512 18.23 11.13 -17.55
CA PHE A 512 17.07 11.82 -16.98
C PHE A 512 17.41 13.26 -16.59
N GLU A 513 18.54 13.45 -15.89
CA GLU A 513 19.10 14.75 -15.54
C GLU A 513 19.45 15.59 -16.79
N GLN A 514 20.06 14.99 -17.82
CA GLN A 514 20.38 15.70 -19.07
C GLN A 514 19.13 16.14 -19.85
N VAL A 515 18.06 15.34 -19.85
CA VAL A 515 16.78 15.68 -20.49
C VAL A 515 16.07 16.82 -19.73
N LEU A 516 16.09 16.81 -18.39
CA LEU A 516 15.55 17.91 -17.59
C LEU A 516 16.42 19.18 -17.65
N ALA A 517 17.74 19.04 -17.82
CA ALA A 517 18.66 20.17 -17.93
C ALA A 517 18.48 20.94 -19.26
N LYS A 518 18.29 20.23 -20.38
CA LYS A 518 18.19 20.80 -21.73
C LYS A 518 16.76 21.25 -22.07
N SER A 519 16.50 22.56 -22.02
CA SER A 519 15.42 23.13 -22.84
C SER A 519 15.84 23.14 -24.31
N THR A 520 14.91 22.83 -25.21
CA THR A 520 15.10 22.97 -26.67
C THR A 520 15.19 24.43 -27.12
N ARG A 521 14.78 25.40 -26.27
CA ARG A 521 14.89 26.85 -26.54
C ARG A 521 15.21 27.65 -25.26
N GLY A 522 16.27 28.45 -25.33
CA GLY A 522 16.59 29.50 -24.35
C GLY A 522 17.23 29.05 -23.04
N ALA A 523 17.37 30.00 -22.10
CA ALA A 523 17.99 29.81 -20.78
C ALA A 523 17.06 29.09 -19.75
N PHE A 524 15.90 28.63 -20.18
CA PHE A 524 14.98 27.85 -19.36
C PHE A 524 15.53 26.45 -19.11
N SER A 525 15.22 25.87 -17.97
CA SER A 525 15.58 24.49 -17.65
C SER A 525 14.44 23.84 -16.87
N TYR A 526 13.94 22.71 -17.37
CA TYR A 526 12.86 21.96 -16.70
C TYR A 526 13.29 21.47 -15.32
N LYS A 527 14.59 21.20 -15.11
CA LYS A 527 15.17 20.95 -13.80
C LYS A 527 14.99 22.14 -12.84
N THR A 528 15.25 23.36 -13.29
CA THR A 528 15.06 24.58 -12.48
C THR A 528 13.59 24.80 -12.16
N ALA A 529 12.71 24.67 -13.16
CA ALA A 529 11.25 24.80 -12.97
C ALA A 529 10.73 23.74 -11.97
N LEU A 530 11.16 22.49 -12.08
CA LEU A 530 10.82 21.43 -11.12
C LEU A 530 11.28 21.77 -9.70
N ILE A 531 12.52 22.27 -9.53
CA ILE A 531 13.02 22.73 -8.22
C ILE A 531 12.18 23.90 -7.68
N GLU A 532 11.74 24.84 -8.53
CA GLU A 532 10.86 25.95 -8.15
C GLU A 532 9.46 25.46 -7.73
N HIS A 533 8.87 24.51 -8.45
CA HIS A 533 7.61 23.86 -8.05
C HIS A 533 7.75 23.13 -6.70
N LEU A 534 8.82 22.36 -6.50
CA LEU A 534 9.11 21.69 -5.22
C LEU A 534 9.24 22.70 -4.07
N LEU A 535 9.96 23.81 -4.28
CA LEU A 535 10.10 24.89 -3.29
C LEU A 535 8.78 25.63 -3.03
N ASN A 536 7.90 25.77 -4.03
CA ASN A 536 6.57 26.32 -3.88
C ASN A 536 5.70 25.41 -2.98
N ILE A 537 5.65 24.10 -3.25
CA ILE A 537 4.97 23.11 -2.39
C ILE A 537 5.50 23.19 -0.94
N ILE A 538 6.81 23.24 -0.77
CA ILE A 538 7.48 23.37 0.53
C ILE A 538 7.06 24.68 1.23
N THR A 539 7.09 25.81 0.54
CA THR A 539 6.74 27.13 1.09
C THR A 539 5.26 27.21 1.48
N GLN A 540 4.36 26.65 0.65
CA GLN A 540 2.94 26.51 0.96
C GLN A 540 2.70 25.54 2.13
N SER A 541 3.53 24.50 2.29
CA SER A 541 3.40 23.53 3.38
C SER A 541 3.62 24.16 4.77
N SER A 542 4.50 25.16 4.85
CA SER A 542 4.83 25.94 6.05
C SER A 542 3.74 26.94 6.47
N GLN A 543 2.66 27.12 5.70
CA GLN A 543 1.57 28.03 6.07
C GLN A 543 0.59 27.38 7.07
N PRO A 544 -0.01 28.15 8.00
CA PRO A 544 -0.88 27.61 9.05
C PRO A 544 -2.19 27.01 8.52
N SER A 545 -2.68 27.46 7.36
CA SER A 545 -3.88 26.98 6.68
C SER A 545 -3.59 25.99 5.54
N SER A 546 -2.39 25.44 5.48
CA SER A 546 -1.94 24.59 4.37
C SER A 546 -2.76 23.30 4.22
N ARG A 547 -3.23 23.04 3.00
CA ARG A 547 -3.97 21.83 2.61
C ARG A 547 -3.08 20.75 1.97
N ILE A 548 -1.81 20.73 2.37
CA ILE A 548 -0.81 19.77 1.90
C ILE A 548 -0.59 18.72 2.99
N ARG A 549 -0.76 17.44 2.66
CA ARG A 549 -0.55 16.26 3.50
C ARG A 549 0.95 16.09 3.82
N LEU A 550 1.25 15.46 4.96
CA LEU A 550 2.65 15.27 5.38
C LEU A 550 3.45 14.43 4.39
N ILE A 551 2.86 13.38 3.83
CA ILE A 551 3.52 12.51 2.85
C ILE A 551 4.01 13.27 1.61
N THR A 552 3.22 14.23 1.13
CA THR A 552 3.56 15.09 -0.02
C THR A 552 4.76 15.98 0.29
N VAL A 553 4.84 16.52 1.51
CA VAL A 553 6.00 17.31 1.98
C VAL A 553 7.25 16.42 2.09
N GLU A 554 7.11 15.20 2.59
CA GLU A 554 8.22 14.23 2.69
C GLU A 554 8.79 13.86 1.30
N ILE A 555 7.92 13.58 0.31
CA ILE A 555 8.36 13.29 -1.07
C ILE A 555 8.97 14.53 -1.73
N ALA A 556 8.35 15.70 -1.62
CA ALA A 556 8.85 16.93 -2.22
C ALA A 556 10.25 17.31 -1.67
N LEU A 557 10.50 17.11 -0.37
CA LEU A 557 11.81 17.36 0.24
C LEU A 557 12.86 16.32 -0.18
N GLU A 558 12.51 15.05 -0.34
CA GLU A 558 13.47 14.05 -0.80
C GLU A 558 13.81 14.24 -2.29
N LEU A 559 12.82 14.58 -3.14
CA LEU A 559 13.06 14.97 -4.54
C LEU A 559 13.92 16.23 -4.65
N LEU A 560 13.66 17.26 -3.83
CA LEU A 560 14.50 18.46 -3.79
C LEU A 560 15.96 18.11 -3.46
N VAL A 561 16.19 17.20 -2.50
CA VAL A 561 17.54 16.73 -2.16
C VAL A 561 18.16 15.90 -3.29
N THR A 562 17.36 15.09 -3.99
CA THR A 562 17.83 14.29 -5.15
C THR A 562 18.28 15.19 -6.29
N PHE A 563 17.43 16.11 -6.76
CA PHE A 563 17.74 16.95 -7.92
C PHE A 563 18.82 18.02 -7.66
N THR A 564 19.07 18.40 -6.40
CA THR A 564 20.16 19.33 -6.03
C THR A 564 21.46 18.64 -5.63
N ARG A 565 21.50 17.30 -5.61
CA ARG A 565 22.69 16.53 -5.28
C ARG A 565 23.77 16.74 -6.35
N PRO A 566 25.04 16.98 -5.97
CA PRO A 566 26.11 17.13 -6.94
C PRO A 566 26.38 15.79 -7.65
N SER A 567 26.52 15.84 -8.98
CA SER A 567 26.84 14.67 -9.83
C SER A 567 28.35 14.35 -9.88
N SER A 568 29.18 15.30 -9.46
CA SER A 568 30.65 15.27 -9.37
C SER A 568 31.06 16.07 -8.13
N ASP A 569 32.28 15.91 -7.59
CA ASP A 569 32.69 16.40 -6.24
C ASP A 569 32.59 17.93 -5.95
N ASP A 570 32.11 18.75 -6.88
CA ASP A 570 31.86 20.18 -6.68
C ASP A 570 30.41 20.51 -6.29
N SER A 571 30.29 21.54 -5.44
CA SER A 571 29.08 22.21 -4.88
C SER A 571 27.69 21.83 -5.43
N ARG A 572 26.73 21.61 -4.50
CA ARG A 572 25.30 21.36 -4.77
C ARG A 572 24.71 22.35 -5.78
N CYS A 573 23.91 21.83 -6.72
CA CYS A 573 23.23 22.63 -7.75
C CYS A 573 21.97 23.35 -7.22
N ILE A 574 22.10 24.11 -6.12
CA ILE A 574 21.05 24.99 -5.61
C ILE A 574 21.52 26.44 -5.73
N THR A 575 20.69 27.30 -6.33
CA THR A 575 20.99 28.74 -6.41
C THR A 575 20.80 29.41 -5.05
N ALA A 576 21.47 30.55 -4.83
CA ALA A 576 21.30 31.31 -3.59
C ALA A 576 19.82 31.66 -3.31
N ALA A 577 19.06 32.07 -4.34
CA ALA A 577 17.64 32.35 -4.22
C ALA A 577 16.79 31.12 -3.82
N GLN A 578 17.10 29.94 -4.37
CA GLN A 578 16.43 28.68 -4.00
C GLN A 578 16.78 28.26 -2.55
N GLN A 579 18.02 28.49 -2.12
CA GLN A 579 18.45 28.26 -0.74
C GLN A 579 17.76 29.22 0.24
N ASP A 580 17.65 30.51 -0.12
CA ASP A 580 16.94 31.52 0.67
C ASP A 580 15.44 31.19 0.79
N LEU A 581 14.80 30.68 -0.27
CA LEU A 581 13.42 30.19 -0.22
C LEU A 581 13.26 29.01 0.75
N LEU A 582 14.17 28.02 0.73
CA LEU A 582 14.15 26.89 1.66
C LEU A 582 14.33 27.35 3.11
N PHE A 583 15.24 28.28 3.37
CA PHE A 583 15.46 28.84 4.71
C PHE A 583 14.30 29.73 5.17
N SER A 584 13.68 30.48 4.27
CA SER A 584 12.44 31.23 4.52
C SER A 584 11.29 30.27 4.90
N ALA A 585 11.11 29.16 4.17
CA ALA A 585 10.11 28.15 4.48
C ALA A 585 10.37 27.48 5.85
N ARG A 586 11.64 27.22 6.22
CA ARG A 586 12.02 26.77 7.58
C ARG A 586 11.63 27.82 8.62
N ASN A 587 11.96 29.08 8.43
CA ASN A 587 11.66 30.15 9.37
C ASN A 587 10.14 30.36 9.54
N GLN A 588 9.37 30.27 8.45
CA GLN A 588 7.91 30.30 8.49
C GLN A 588 7.33 29.12 9.29
N SER A 589 7.89 27.91 9.14
CA SER A 589 7.47 26.75 9.94
C SER A 589 7.75 26.94 11.44
N MET A 590 8.84 27.62 11.82
CA MET A 590 9.08 28.01 13.22
C MET A 590 8.00 28.97 13.73
N VAL A 591 7.60 29.98 12.94
CA VAL A 591 6.53 30.92 13.31
C VAL A 591 5.21 30.18 13.55
N VAL A 592 4.85 29.20 12.71
CA VAL A 592 3.65 28.39 12.93
C VAL A 592 3.75 27.56 14.23
N ILE A 593 4.90 26.97 14.55
CA ILE A 593 5.09 26.25 15.82
C ILE A 593 5.03 27.17 17.04
N ARG A 594 5.57 28.39 16.96
CA ARG A 594 5.55 29.37 18.07
C ARG A 594 4.11 29.67 18.54
N ASN A 595 3.12 29.57 17.65
CA ASN A 595 1.71 29.72 18.01
C ASN A 595 1.21 28.61 18.96
N PHE A 596 1.70 27.37 18.80
CA PHE A 596 1.32 26.23 19.62
C PHE A 596 2.14 26.10 20.92
N TYR A 597 3.34 26.68 20.98
CA TYR A 597 4.29 26.54 22.09
C TYR A 597 3.74 26.93 23.48
N LYS A 598 2.75 27.84 23.55
CA LYS A 598 2.09 28.25 24.82
C LYS A 598 0.61 27.88 24.93
N SER A 599 -0.03 27.41 23.86
CA SER A 599 -1.48 27.17 23.84
C SER A 599 -1.87 25.79 24.38
N GLU A 600 -0.95 24.84 24.37
CA GLU A 600 -1.21 23.43 24.65
C GLU A 600 -0.31 22.91 25.79
N ASP A 601 -0.92 22.50 26.93
CA ASP A 601 -0.20 21.87 28.06
C ASP A 601 0.55 20.59 27.65
N ILE A 602 0.09 19.93 26.58
CA ILE A 602 0.63 18.72 25.97
C ILE A 602 1.73 18.99 24.92
N PHE A 603 2.06 20.24 24.60
CA PHE A 603 2.95 20.58 23.49
C PHE A 603 4.33 19.90 23.56
N LEU A 604 4.94 19.82 24.76
CA LEU A 604 6.21 19.11 24.96
C LEU A 604 6.11 17.62 24.58
N ASP A 605 5.00 17.01 24.97
CA ASP A 605 4.78 15.58 24.81
C ASP A 605 4.52 15.28 23.31
N LEU A 606 3.75 16.13 22.62
CA LEU A 606 3.58 16.10 21.15
C LEU A 606 4.91 16.30 20.40
N PHE A 607 5.77 17.19 20.90
CA PHE A 607 7.05 17.52 20.27
C PHE A 607 8.05 16.35 20.33
N GLU A 608 8.13 15.65 21.47
CA GLU A 608 8.96 14.45 21.59
C GLU A 608 8.37 13.27 20.79
N ASP A 609 7.04 13.09 20.79
CA ASP A 609 6.36 12.04 20.03
C ASP A 609 6.59 12.19 18.51
N GLU A 610 6.39 13.38 17.93
CA GLU A 610 6.58 13.60 16.50
C GLU A 610 8.04 13.45 16.05
N TYR A 611 9.01 13.81 16.90
CA TYR A 611 10.43 13.57 16.59
C TYR A 611 10.75 12.08 16.55
N ASN A 612 10.22 11.31 17.51
CA ASN A 612 10.39 9.87 17.56
C ASN A 612 9.71 9.17 16.38
N GLU A 613 8.50 9.61 16.01
CA GLU A 613 7.75 9.05 14.88
C GLU A 613 8.45 9.36 13.54
N MET A 614 8.93 10.60 13.33
CA MET A 614 9.73 10.95 12.15
C MET A 614 11.04 10.15 12.06
N ARG A 615 11.63 9.75 13.20
CA ARG A 615 12.84 8.90 13.21
C ARG A 615 12.56 7.43 12.90
N LYS A 616 11.34 6.94 13.18
CA LYS A 616 10.91 5.57 12.88
C LYS A 616 10.39 5.44 11.45
N ALA A 617 9.63 6.42 10.99
CA ALA A 617 9.08 6.45 9.64
C ALA A 617 10.20 6.60 8.60
N GLN A 618 10.25 5.68 7.65
CA GLN A 618 11.04 5.81 6.43
C GLN A 618 10.08 5.99 5.26
N LEU A 619 10.39 6.95 4.37
CA LEU A 619 9.61 7.17 3.16
C LEU A 619 9.75 5.96 2.24
N ASN A 620 8.65 5.26 1.98
CA ASN A 620 8.57 4.20 0.99
C ASN A 620 7.44 4.53 0.01
N VAL A 621 7.81 5.01 -1.18
CA VAL A 621 6.87 5.43 -2.23
C VAL A 621 6.22 4.23 -2.95
N GLU A 622 6.89 3.08 -3.00
CA GLU A 622 6.33 1.83 -3.52
C GLU A 622 5.13 1.40 -2.66
N PHE A 623 5.33 1.30 -1.34
CA PHE A 623 4.25 1.01 -0.38
C PHE A 623 3.18 2.13 -0.29
N LEU A 624 3.49 3.34 -0.76
CA LEU A 624 2.48 4.40 -0.90
C LEU A 624 1.61 4.17 -2.14
N CYS A 625 2.20 3.84 -3.29
CA CYS A 625 1.45 3.62 -4.52
C CYS A 625 0.67 2.29 -4.53
N MET A 626 0.98 1.35 -3.64
CA MET A 626 0.12 0.19 -3.35
C MET A 626 -1.15 0.56 -2.55
N ASP A 627 -1.21 1.72 -1.89
CA ASP A 627 -2.37 2.14 -1.10
C ASP A 627 -3.41 2.84 -1.97
N SER A 628 -4.50 2.13 -2.28
CA SER A 628 -5.63 2.67 -3.05
C SER A 628 -6.25 3.95 -2.48
N THR A 629 -6.04 4.31 -1.22
CA THR A 629 -6.59 5.54 -0.64
C THR A 629 -5.94 6.82 -1.20
N ILE A 630 -4.77 6.74 -1.85
CA ILE A 630 -4.16 7.94 -2.48
C ILE A 630 -4.87 8.38 -3.77
N LEU A 631 -5.64 7.48 -4.38
CA LEU A 631 -6.54 7.75 -5.51
C LEU A 631 -7.85 8.44 -5.11
N LEU A 632 -8.08 8.66 -3.81
CA LEU A 632 -9.29 9.31 -3.30
C LEU A 632 -8.96 10.75 -2.85
N PRO A 633 -9.92 11.69 -2.91
CA PRO A 633 -9.69 13.08 -2.54
C PRO A 633 -9.13 13.26 -1.11
N PRO A 634 -8.25 14.25 -0.85
CA PRO A 634 -7.64 14.46 0.47
C PRO A 634 -8.66 14.74 1.58
N THR A 635 -8.90 13.75 2.44
CA THR A 635 -9.83 13.86 3.57
C THR A 635 -9.21 14.54 4.79
N GLY A 636 -10.03 15.19 5.62
CA GLY A 636 -9.62 15.81 6.88
C GLY A 636 -10.08 15.07 8.15
N THR A 637 -10.80 13.96 8.03
CA THR A 637 -11.37 13.24 9.18
C THR A 637 -10.61 11.95 9.51
N PRO A 638 -10.36 11.62 10.80
CA PRO A 638 -9.79 10.33 11.19
C PRO A 638 -10.77 9.15 11.01
N LEU A 639 -12.07 9.41 10.78
CA LEU A 639 -13.11 8.38 10.70
C LEU A 639 -12.97 7.45 9.48
N THR A 640 -12.20 7.84 8.46
CA THR A 640 -11.88 7.00 7.29
C THR A 640 -10.88 5.89 7.58
N GLY A 641 -10.22 5.90 8.75
CA GLY A 641 -9.12 4.99 9.08
C GLY A 641 -7.79 5.31 8.38
N ILE A 642 -7.74 6.33 7.51
CA ILE A 642 -6.51 6.74 6.81
C ILE A 642 -5.50 7.31 7.82
N ASN A 643 -4.25 6.85 7.72
CA ASN A 643 -3.16 7.28 8.58
C ASN A 643 -2.95 8.81 8.50
N PHE A 644 -2.70 9.44 9.64
CA PHE A 644 -2.46 10.89 9.76
C PHE A 644 -1.47 11.46 8.73
N THR A 645 -0.43 10.73 8.33
CA THR A 645 0.54 11.19 7.32
C THR A 645 -0.04 11.33 5.91
N ARG A 646 -1.08 10.55 5.58
CA ARG A 646 -1.73 10.44 4.26
C ARG A 646 -3.03 11.24 4.14
N ARG A 647 -3.42 11.99 5.18
CA ARG A 647 -4.63 12.83 5.22
C ARG A 647 -4.36 14.23 5.78
N LEU A 648 -5.35 15.10 5.74
CA LEU A 648 -5.29 16.44 6.33
C LEU A 648 -5.54 16.39 7.86
N PRO A 649 -4.98 17.33 8.64
CA PRO A 649 -5.09 17.35 10.09
C PRO A 649 -6.50 17.72 10.58
N CYS A 650 -6.99 16.99 11.58
CA CYS A 650 -8.28 17.18 12.23
C CYS A 650 -8.14 17.87 13.59
N GLY A 651 -8.57 19.13 13.69
CA GLY A 651 -8.54 19.91 14.94
C GLY A 651 -7.15 20.38 15.37
N GLU A 652 -7.09 21.14 16.48
CA GLU A 652 -5.87 21.87 16.88
C GLU A 652 -4.69 20.95 17.25
N VAL A 653 -4.94 19.83 17.92
CA VAL A 653 -3.90 18.86 18.30
C VAL A 653 -3.19 18.30 17.06
N GLU A 654 -3.94 17.93 16.00
CA GLU A 654 -3.33 17.42 14.77
C GLU A 654 -2.69 18.53 13.93
N LYS A 655 -3.21 19.76 13.96
CA LYS A 655 -2.52 20.93 13.36
C LYS A 655 -1.17 21.18 14.04
N ALA A 656 -1.11 21.12 15.37
CA ALA A 656 0.13 21.24 16.13
C ALA A 656 1.12 20.14 15.76
N ARG A 657 0.67 18.87 15.71
CA ARG A 657 1.49 17.73 15.25
C ARG A 657 2.01 17.91 13.83
N ARG A 658 1.16 18.35 12.89
CA ARG A 658 1.57 18.66 11.51
C ARG A 658 2.64 19.75 11.48
N ALA A 659 2.44 20.85 12.20
CA ALA A 659 3.40 21.95 12.26
C ALA A 659 4.77 21.47 12.80
N ILE A 660 4.77 20.71 13.89
CA ILE A 660 5.96 20.09 14.49
C ILE A 660 6.68 19.19 13.46
N ARG A 661 5.95 18.30 12.77
CA ARG A 661 6.53 17.43 11.74
C ARG A 661 7.15 18.22 10.59
N VAL A 662 6.42 19.19 10.02
CA VAL A 662 6.91 20.02 8.90
C VAL A 662 8.20 20.74 9.29
N TYR A 663 8.30 21.31 10.49
CA TYR A 663 9.55 21.89 10.97
C TYR A 663 10.70 20.90 11.07
N PHE A 664 10.48 19.70 11.62
CA PHE A 664 11.56 18.71 11.73
C PHE A 664 12.03 18.25 10.35
N LEU A 665 11.12 18.06 9.39
CA LEU A 665 11.44 17.72 8.00
C LEU A 665 12.27 18.84 7.35
N LEU A 666 11.85 20.10 7.49
CA LEU A 666 12.57 21.26 6.95
C LEU A 666 13.93 21.46 7.62
N ARG A 667 14.02 21.31 8.95
CA ARG A 667 15.27 21.37 9.71
C ARG A 667 16.24 20.29 9.24
N ARG A 668 15.80 19.03 9.14
CA ARG A 668 16.59 17.90 8.63
C ARG A 668 17.08 18.15 7.21
N THR A 669 16.23 18.70 6.34
CA THR A 669 16.62 19.03 4.96
C THR A 669 17.61 20.20 4.92
N CYS A 670 17.40 21.28 5.69
CA CYS A 670 18.37 22.38 5.79
C CYS A 670 19.73 21.89 6.33
N GLN A 671 19.75 21.03 7.34
CA GLN A 671 20.97 20.39 7.85
C GLN A 671 21.65 19.51 6.79
N LYS A 672 20.87 18.71 6.03
CA LYS A 672 21.40 18.02 4.84
C LYS A 672 22.09 19.04 3.92
N PHE A 673 21.47 20.17 3.58
CA PHE A 673 22.05 21.20 2.69
C PHE A 673 23.33 21.86 3.24
N LEU A 674 23.37 22.15 4.53
CA LEU A 674 24.52 22.77 5.21
C LEU A 674 25.64 21.77 5.60
N ASN A 675 25.45 20.46 5.32
CA ASN A 675 26.30 19.37 5.82
C ASN A 675 26.44 19.34 7.36
N GLU A 676 25.44 19.86 8.09
CA GLU A 676 25.40 19.87 9.55
C GLU A 676 24.88 18.54 10.12
N LYS A 677 25.41 18.12 11.27
CA LYS A 677 24.87 17.00 12.05
C LYS A 677 23.88 17.52 13.10
N GLU A 678 22.76 16.82 13.29
CA GLU A 678 21.83 17.14 14.38
C GLU A 678 22.51 16.92 15.74
N SER A 679 22.42 17.94 16.60
CA SER A 679 23.10 18.03 17.90
C SER A 679 22.18 18.46 19.04
N LEU A 680 20.99 19.01 18.73
CA LEU A 680 20.02 19.53 19.69
C LEU A 680 18.86 18.56 19.95
N LEU A 681 18.67 17.56 19.06
CA LEU A 681 17.58 16.58 19.13
C LEU A 681 18.13 15.14 19.14
N PRO A 682 17.63 14.24 20.01
CA PRO A 682 16.52 14.42 20.94
C PRO A 682 16.85 15.34 22.12
N LEU A 683 15.83 16.03 22.66
CA LEU A 683 15.97 16.98 23.78
C LEU A 683 16.63 16.35 25.02
N THR A 684 16.42 15.04 25.22
CA THR A 684 17.13 14.20 26.17
C THR A 684 18.02 13.20 25.44
N ASN A 685 19.34 13.30 25.63
CA ASN A 685 20.25 12.22 25.27
C ASN A 685 20.25 11.15 26.38
N VAL A 686 19.70 9.97 26.07
CA VAL A 686 19.55 8.85 27.02
C VAL A 686 20.89 8.30 27.51
N VAL A 687 21.97 8.46 26.72
CA VAL A 687 23.33 8.02 27.08
C VAL A 687 23.90 8.79 28.28
N ASN A 688 23.49 10.05 28.47
CA ASN A 688 24.00 10.93 29.52
C ASN A 688 23.21 10.80 30.85
N LEU A 689 22.35 9.79 30.96
CA LEU A 689 21.45 9.60 32.09
C LEU A 689 21.88 8.45 33.00
N VAL A 690 21.43 8.49 34.25
CA VAL A 690 21.55 7.35 35.16
C VAL A 690 20.70 6.19 34.62
N GLN A 691 21.29 5.01 34.59
CA GLN A 691 20.65 3.74 34.25
C GLN A 691 20.43 2.90 35.51
N VAL A 692 19.57 1.89 35.42
CA VAL A 692 19.35 0.92 36.51
C VAL A 692 20.63 0.09 36.72
N GLU A 693 20.94 -0.23 37.98
CA GLU A 693 22.18 -0.83 38.48
C GLU A 693 23.45 0.04 38.37
N ASN A 694 23.36 1.31 37.95
CA ASN A 694 24.48 2.25 38.09
C ASN A 694 24.79 2.50 39.58
N VAL A 695 26.07 2.51 39.93
CA VAL A 695 26.57 2.95 41.25
C VAL A 695 26.81 4.46 41.20
N LEU A 696 26.28 5.19 42.19
CA LEU A 696 26.25 6.65 42.25
C LEU A 696 26.96 7.15 43.51
N ASP A 697 27.74 8.22 43.38
CA ASP A 697 28.24 8.97 44.54
C ASP A 697 27.11 9.84 45.10
N LEU A 698 26.77 9.63 46.38
CA LEU A 698 25.69 10.31 47.08
C LEU A 698 26.19 11.30 48.13
N ASN A 699 27.51 11.51 48.29
CA ASN A 699 28.08 12.33 49.37
C ASN A 699 27.55 13.77 49.40
N ASN A 700 27.18 14.32 48.23
CA ASN A 700 26.57 15.65 48.07
C ASN A 700 25.10 15.59 47.60
N SER A 701 24.42 14.45 47.76
CA SER A 701 23.04 14.23 47.29
C SER A 701 22.00 14.45 48.39
N ASP A 702 20.90 15.09 48.00
CA ASP A 702 19.77 15.46 48.86
C ASP A 702 18.82 14.25 49.05
N LEU A 703 19.23 13.26 49.86
CA LEU A 703 18.54 11.96 50.01
C LEU A 703 17.24 12.04 50.84
N ILE A 704 16.14 11.44 50.35
CA ILE A 704 14.92 11.23 51.17
C ILE A 704 14.69 9.72 51.40
N ALA A 705 14.86 9.26 52.63
CA ALA A 705 14.54 7.89 53.00
C ALA A 705 13.02 7.63 52.91
N CYS A 706 12.63 6.54 52.24
CA CYS A 706 11.24 6.12 52.05
C CYS A 706 11.11 4.60 51.99
N THR A 707 9.92 4.10 52.27
CA THR A 707 9.53 2.69 52.09
C THR A 707 8.57 2.62 50.92
N VAL A 708 9.02 2.03 49.81
CA VAL A 708 8.24 1.83 48.59
C VAL A 708 7.43 0.55 48.74
N VAL A 709 6.12 0.66 48.52
CA VAL A 709 5.15 -0.43 48.58
C VAL A 709 4.54 -0.59 47.20
N ALA A 710 4.97 -1.63 46.48
CA ALA A 710 4.48 -1.94 45.14
C ALA A 710 3.09 -2.62 45.20
N LYS A 711 2.48 -2.84 44.03
CA LYS A 711 1.12 -3.42 43.91
C LYS A 711 0.99 -4.83 44.50
N ASP A 712 2.09 -5.57 44.56
CA ASP A 712 2.22 -6.89 45.20
C ASP A 712 2.34 -6.83 46.74
N SER A 713 2.23 -5.62 47.32
CA SER A 713 2.48 -5.33 48.74
C SER A 713 3.91 -5.58 49.22
N SER A 714 4.87 -5.83 48.33
CA SER A 714 6.29 -5.91 48.69
C SER A 714 6.76 -4.55 49.20
N LYS A 715 7.46 -4.55 50.34
CA LYS A 715 7.97 -3.33 50.99
C LYS A 715 9.47 -3.25 50.84
N GLN A 716 9.97 -2.23 50.14
CA GLN A 716 11.39 -2.02 49.91
C GLN A 716 11.82 -0.68 50.51
N ARG A 717 12.82 -0.68 51.41
CA ARG A 717 13.42 0.57 51.90
C ARG A 717 14.38 1.11 50.84
N ARG A 718 14.20 2.37 50.44
CA ARG A 718 14.95 3.05 49.38
C ARG A 718 15.23 4.50 49.77
N PHE A 719 16.24 5.09 49.16
CA PHE A 719 16.46 6.53 49.18
C PHE A 719 15.98 7.11 47.86
N LEU A 720 15.04 8.05 47.93
CA LEU A 720 14.58 8.83 46.79
C LEU A 720 15.60 9.95 46.53
N VAL A 721 16.19 9.93 45.34
CA VAL A 721 17.09 10.96 44.82
C VAL A 721 16.40 11.63 43.63
N ILE A 722 16.47 12.95 43.58
CA ILE A 722 15.81 13.78 42.57
C ILE A 722 16.89 14.60 41.87
N ASP A 723 17.29 14.11 40.70
CA ASP A 723 18.24 14.76 39.81
C ASP A 723 17.55 15.86 38.96
N ALA A 724 18.28 16.56 38.09
CA ALA A 724 17.76 17.58 37.19
C ALA A 724 16.66 17.10 36.24
N LEU A 725 16.70 15.83 35.80
CA LEU A 725 15.72 15.24 34.87
C LEU A 725 15.10 13.92 35.35
N GLN A 726 15.68 13.27 36.37
CA GLN A 726 15.31 11.90 36.76
C GLN A 726 14.90 11.79 38.24
N LEU A 727 13.89 10.96 38.49
CA LEU A 727 13.62 10.33 39.77
C LEU A 727 14.44 9.05 39.81
N ILE A 728 15.25 8.88 40.86
CA ILE A 728 16.08 7.70 41.07
C ILE A 728 15.75 7.12 42.45
N LEU A 729 15.47 5.81 42.51
CA LEU A 729 15.35 5.08 43.77
C LEU A 729 16.65 4.31 44.00
N VAL A 730 17.32 4.60 45.11
CA VAL A 730 18.67 4.12 45.40
C VAL A 730 18.67 3.23 46.63
N GLU A 731 19.50 2.19 46.59
CA GLU A 731 19.86 1.35 47.73
C GLU A 731 21.32 1.66 48.12
N PRO A 732 21.69 1.75 49.42
CA PRO A 732 23.09 1.98 49.81
C PRO A 732 24.02 0.91 49.24
N ASP A 733 25.22 1.30 48.80
CA ASP A 733 26.23 0.35 48.37
C ASP A 733 26.85 -0.34 49.60
N ALA A 734 26.98 -1.67 49.56
CA ALA A 734 27.49 -2.47 50.69
C ALA A 734 29.02 -2.38 50.87
N LYS A 735 29.75 -1.86 49.89
CA LYS A 735 31.22 -1.79 49.84
C LYS A 735 31.73 -0.34 49.96
N LEU A 736 30.96 0.64 49.49
CA LEU A 736 31.37 2.03 49.36
C LEU A 736 30.50 2.96 50.22
N LEU A 737 31.08 3.46 51.32
CA LEU A 737 30.41 4.44 52.18
C LEU A 737 30.14 5.74 51.39
N GLY A 738 28.91 6.24 51.46
CA GLY A 738 28.48 7.43 50.71
C GLY A 738 28.05 7.17 49.27
N TRP A 739 28.04 5.91 48.82
CA TRP A 739 27.56 5.53 47.48
C TRP A 739 26.25 4.72 47.56
N GLY A 740 25.57 4.60 46.41
CA GLY A 740 24.41 3.73 46.30
C GLY A 740 24.07 3.30 44.87
N VAL A 741 23.35 2.20 44.75
CA VAL A 741 22.98 1.54 43.49
C VAL A 741 21.56 1.95 43.08
N ALA A 742 21.40 2.44 41.85
CA ALA A 742 20.11 2.83 41.30
C ALA A 742 19.23 1.58 41.02
N LYS A 743 18.14 1.39 41.79
CA LYS A 743 17.19 0.27 41.64
C LYS A 743 15.96 0.59 40.80
N PHE A 744 15.67 1.87 40.59
CA PHE A 744 14.67 2.32 39.62
C PHE A 744 15.06 3.71 39.13
N VAL A 745 14.83 3.99 37.85
CA VAL A 745 15.02 5.30 37.26
C VAL A 745 13.83 5.65 36.37
N GLY A 746 13.33 6.88 36.48
CA GLY A 746 12.24 7.39 35.63
C GLY A 746 12.35 8.90 35.41
N PHE A 747 11.78 9.41 34.32
CA PHE A 747 11.82 10.84 34.01
C PHE A 747 10.88 11.66 34.89
N LEU A 748 11.39 12.75 35.48
CA LEU A 748 10.59 13.66 36.32
C LEU A 748 9.39 14.26 35.59
N GLN A 749 9.49 14.47 34.27
CA GLN A 749 8.39 15.04 33.48
C GLN A 749 7.12 14.18 33.49
N ASP A 750 7.30 12.85 33.61
CA ASP A 750 6.27 11.80 33.51
C ASP A 750 5.77 11.34 34.89
N VAL A 751 6.19 12.01 35.97
CA VAL A 751 5.81 11.67 37.36
C VAL A 751 4.50 12.34 37.77
N GLU A 752 3.54 11.54 38.20
CA GLU A 752 2.34 12.00 38.90
C GLU A 752 2.45 11.66 40.39
N VAL A 753 2.18 12.67 41.24
CA VAL A 753 2.27 12.55 42.70
C VAL A 753 0.92 12.93 43.31
N GLN A 754 0.31 11.99 44.02
CA GLN A 754 -0.91 12.20 44.78
C GLN A 754 -0.61 11.96 46.27
N GLY A 755 -1.14 12.81 47.14
CA GLY A 755 -1.10 12.53 48.58
C GLY A 755 -2.13 11.47 48.92
N ASP A 756 -1.80 10.54 49.81
CA ASP A 756 -2.81 9.69 50.42
C ASP A 756 -3.75 10.56 51.27
N LYS A 757 -5.04 10.19 51.34
CA LYS A 757 -6.04 10.97 52.09
C LYS A 757 -6.04 10.61 53.57
N ASP A 758 -5.63 9.39 53.88
CA ASP A 758 -5.79 8.80 55.22
C ASP A 758 -4.46 8.76 56.00
N ASP A 759 -3.31 8.82 55.31
CA ASP A 759 -1.98 8.90 55.93
C ASP A 759 -1.16 10.09 55.38
N SER A 760 -0.98 11.12 56.21
CA SER A 760 -0.17 12.31 55.91
C SER A 760 1.31 12.01 55.60
N ARG A 761 1.79 10.79 55.86
CA ARG A 761 3.15 10.31 55.57
C ARG A 761 3.24 9.47 54.30
N CYS A 762 2.15 9.34 53.53
CA CYS A 762 2.09 8.49 52.35
C CYS A 762 1.84 9.31 51.06
N LEU A 763 2.60 9.01 50.01
CA LEU A 763 2.35 9.49 48.64
C LEU A 763 2.09 8.30 47.72
N HIS A 764 1.10 8.41 46.84
CA HIS A 764 0.98 7.54 45.67
C HIS A 764 1.75 8.20 44.51
N ILE A 765 2.77 7.50 44.00
CA ILE A 765 3.61 7.99 42.90
C ILE A 765 3.45 7.04 41.72
N THR A 766 3.12 7.63 40.56
CA THR A 766 3.03 6.95 39.28
C THR A 766 4.04 7.59 38.31
N VAL A 767 4.81 6.77 37.60
CA VAL A 767 5.73 7.21 36.54
C VAL A 767 5.26 6.59 35.25
N HIS A 768 4.87 7.42 34.28
CA HIS A 768 4.34 6.95 33.00
C HIS A 768 5.47 6.63 32.01
N ARG A 769 5.22 5.70 31.08
CA ARG A 769 6.01 5.60 29.85
C ARG A 769 5.60 6.77 28.95
N GLY A 770 6.56 7.62 28.58
CA GLY A 770 6.29 8.89 27.89
C GLY A 770 5.49 8.74 26.60
N GLY A 771 4.65 9.73 26.31
CA GLY A 771 3.83 9.85 25.11
C GLY A 771 2.41 10.37 25.35
N VAL A 772 1.82 10.95 24.31
CA VAL A 772 0.41 11.38 24.23
C VAL A 772 -0.44 10.35 23.47
N THR A 773 0.15 9.70 22.47
CA THR A 773 -0.56 8.92 21.44
C THR A 773 -0.82 7.46 21.82
N HIS A 774 -0.04 6.91 22.75
CA HIS A 774 -0.15 5.53 23.19
C HIS A 774 -0.67 5.46 24.63
N ASN A 775 -1.43 4.41 24.95
CA ASN A 775 -1.92 4.15 26.30
C ASN A 775 -0.78 4.28 27.31
N ARG A 776 -0.86 5.31 28.18
CA ARG A 776 0.13 5.61 29.22
C ARG A 776 0.24 4.45 30.20
N THR A 777 1.10 3.50 29.87
CA THR A 777 1.41 2.35 30.69
C THR A 777 2.37 2.81 31.79
N PRO A 778 1.99 2.67 33.08
CA PRO A 778 2.84 3.13 34.16
C PRO A 778 4.06 2.21 34.29
N LEU A 779 5.26 2.78 34.14
CA LEU A 779 6.54 2.12 34.44
C LEU A 779 6.66 1.78 35.92
N LEU A 780 6.10 2.64 36.78
CA LEU A 780 5.97 2.45 38.21
C LEU A 780 4.62 3.01 38.68
N SER A 781 3.97 2.33 39.62
CA SER A 781 2.85 2.88 40.38
C SER A 781 2.85 2.23 41.76
N ALA A 782 3.27 2.99 42.77
CA ALA A 782 3.54 2.47 44.12
C ALA A 782 3.18 3.51 45.20
N LYS A 783 2.93 3.03 46.43
CA LYS A 783 2.83 3.90 47.61
C LYS A 783 4.21 4.11 48.21
N PHE A 784 4.53 5.34 48.59
CA PHE A 784 5.78 5.75 49.21
C PHE A 784 5.47 6.25 50.61
N LEU A 785 5.88 5.48 51.62
CA LEU A 785 5.75 5.86 53.02
C LEU A 785 7.04 6.54 53.49
N PHE A 786 6.89 7.67 54.16
CA PHE A 786 7.98 8.43 54.77
C PHE A 786 7.90 8.31 56.30
N ASP A 787 9.03 8.53 56.98
CA ASP A 787 9.09 8.34 58.43
C ASP A 787 8.18 9.34 59.17
N ASP A 788 8.10 10.57 58.65
CA ASP A 788 7.34 11.69 59.17
C ASP A 788 6.66 12.51 58.05
N HIS A 789 5.70 13.37 58.43
CA HIS A 789 4.94 14.21 57.50
C HIS A 789 5.81 15.27 56.80
N ILE A 790 6.89 15.74 57.45
CA ILE A 790 7.77 16.78 56.91
C ILE A 790 8.56 16.23 55.72
N ARG A 791 9.09 15.01 55.83
CA ARG A 791 9.75 14.28 54.73
C ARG A 791 8.79 13.94 53.60
N CYS A 792 7.56 13.52 53.92
CA CYS A 792 6.50 13.29 52.93
C CYS A 792 6.22 14.56 52.12
N MET A 793 6.00 15.70 52.80
CA MET A 793 5.77 16.99 52.16
C MET A 793 6.99 17.49 51.38
N ALA A 794 8.20 17.29 51.90
CA ALA A 794 9.45 17.62 51.19
C ALA A 794 9.62 16.79 49.92
N ALA A 795 9.30 15.48 49.94
CA ALA A 795 9.30 14.63 48.75
C ALA A 795 8.26 15.10 47.73
N LYS A 796 7.01 15.33 48.16
CA LYS A 796 5.93 15.85 47.30
C LYS A 796 6.33 17.18 46.64
N GLN A 797 6.92 18.10 47.41
CA GLN A 797 7.37 19.39 46.92
C GLN A 797 8.57 19.26 45.96
N ARG A 798 9.61 18.49 46.31
CA ARG A 798 10.78 18.27 45.44
C ARG A 798 10.38 17.58 44.13
N LEU A 799 9.47 16.60 44.16
CA LEU A 799 8.97 15.91 42.96
C LEU A 799 8.12 16.82 42.07
N THR A 800 7.15 17.54 42.65
CA THR A 800 6.27 18.45 41.88
C THR A 800 7.09 19.58 41.26
N LYS A 801 8.01 20.18 42.04
CA LYS A 801 8.92 21.23 41.57
C LYS A 801 9.95 20.68 40.57
N GLY A 802 10.42 19.44 40.75
CA GLY A 802 11.32 18.73 39.86
C GLY A 802 10.69 18.45 38.50
N ARG A 803 9.45 17.93 38.48
CA ARG A 803 8.64 17.79 37.25
C ARG A 803 8.47 19.10 36.51
N SER A 804 8.06 20.16 37.22
CA SER A 804 7.90 21.50 36.63
C SER A 804 9.22 22.02 36.07
N LYS A 805 10.35 21.87 36.80
CA LYS A 805 11.68 22.25 36.32
C LYS A 805 12.14 21.44 35.10
N ALA A 806 11.90 20.14 35.08
CA ALA A 806 12.29 19.26 33.98
C ALA A 806 11.50 19.61 32.69
N ARG A 807 10.17 19.78 32.79
CA ARG A 807 9.35 20.28 31.67
C ARG A 807 9.79 21.69 31.25
N GLN A 808 10.03 22.59 32.19
CA GLN A 808 10.49 23.96 31.88
C GLN A 808 11.86 23.99 31.20
N LYS A 809 12.79 23.11 31.60
CA LYS A 809 14.12 22.98 30.97
C LYS A 809 14.00 22.51 29.52
N LYS A 810 13.19 21.48 29.25
CA LYS A 810 12.92 21.04 27.87
C LYS A 810 12.17 22.07 27.04
N MET A 811 11.17 22.73 27.62
CA MET A 811 10.48 23.85 26.96
C MET A 811 11.46 24.97 26.59
N TYR A 812 12.41 25.32 27.47
CA TYR A 812 13.46 26.28 27.16
C TYR A 812 14.40 25.80 26.04
N GLN A 813 14.78 24.53 26.00
CA GLN A 813 15.53 23.95 24.87
C GLN A 813 14.73 24.05 23.56
N ILE A 814 13.41 23.82 23.58
CA ILE A 814 12.55 24.01 22.40
C ILE A 814 12.49 25.50 22.02
N ALA A 815 12.37 26.42 22.99
CA ALA A 815 12.35 27.86 22.73
C ALA A 815 13.64 28.39 22.09
N GLN A 816 14.80 27.84 22.48
CA GLN A 816 16.08 28.09 21.82
C GLN A 816 16.08 27.51 20.39
N LEU A 817 15.59 26.28 20.22
CA LEU A 817 15.53 25.57 18.95
C LEU A 817 14.58 26.22 17.92
N ILE A 818 13.52 26.91 18.35
CA ILE A 818 12.58 27.65 17.49
C ILE A 818 12.77 29.18 17.59
N GLU A 819 13.86 29.65 18.19
CA GLU A 819 14.27 31.06 18.25
C GLU A 819 13.16 32.02 18.74
N ILE A 820 12.61 31.78 19.94
CA ILE A 820 11.60 32.68 20.53
C ILE A 820 12.27 34.00 20.99
N PRO A 821 11.87 35.17 20.46
CA PRO A 821 12.42 36.45 20.89
C PRO A 821 12.17 36.70 22.39
N GLY A 822 13.18 37.21 23.09
CA GLY A 822 13.09 37.56 24.52
C GLY A 822 13.33 36.41 25.51
N GLN A 823 13.68 35.19 25.06
CA GLN A 823 14.19 34.12 25.94
C GLN A 823 15.69 33.85 25.79
N MET A 824 16.39 34.47 24.83
CA MET A 824 17.82 34.22 24.59
C MET A 824 18.77 34.87 25.64
N ASP A 825 18.33 35.92 26.34
CA ASP A 825 19.20 36.75 27.20
C ASP A 825 19.26 36.34 28.68
N SER A 826 19.03 35.06 29.01
CA SER A 826 19.11 34.56 30.39
C SER A 826 20.33 33.65 30.60
N PRO A 827 21.49 34.17 31.04
CA PRO A 827 22.70 33.38 31.24
C PRO A 827 22.63 32.57 32.53
N VAL A 828 22.03 31.38 32.44
CA VAL A 828 22.19 30.31 33.44
C VAL A 828 22.64 29.06 32.67
N TYR A 829 23.79 28.51 33.07
CA TYR A 829 24.54 27.42 32.38
C TYR A 829 25.41 27.83 31.18
N ALA A 830 26.28 28.83 31.37
CA ALA A 830 27.59 28.78 30.71
C ALA A 830 28.46 27.73 31.44
N VAL A 831 28.64 26.54 30.84
CA VAL A 831 29.61 25.54 31.30
C VAL A 831 30.99 25.91 30.75
N GLY A 832 32.01 25.83 31.60
CA GLY A 832 33.26 26.57 31.42
C GLY A 832 34.13 26.15 30.22
N GLY A 833 34.65 27.17 29.53
CA GLY A 833 35.72 27.09 28.53
C GLY A 833 36.65 28.30 28.70
N THR A 834 37.89 28.04 29.09
CA THR A 834 38.96 28.93 29.54
C THR A 834 39.37 30.12 28.63
N MET A 835 39.59 31.28 29.29
CA MET A 835 40.78 32.18 29.19
C MET A 835 40.87 33.34 28.15
N VAL A 836 41.12 34.56 28.71
CA VAL A 836 41.74 35.82 28.16
C VAL A 836 41.09 36.50 26.92
N ALA A 837 40.87 37.83 26.80
CA ALA A 837 41.61 38.98 27.33
C ALA A 837 40.87 40.36 27.18
N SER A 838 41.35 41.35 27.95
CA SER A 838 41.41 42.81 27.66
C SER A 838 40.13 43.67 27.40
N SER A 839 39.60 44.23 28.50
CA SER A 839 39.55 45.69 28.80
C SER A 839 39.07 46.75 27.77
N SER A 840 37.90 47.33 28.05
CA SER A 840 37.53 48.77 28.04
C SER A 840 36.00 48.89 27.81
N GLY A 841 35.23 49.84 28.34
CA GLY A 841 35.53 50.96 29.24
C GLY A 841 34.44 52.03 29.04
N GLY A 842 33.50 52.19 29.97
CA GLY A 842 32.40 53.16 29.79
C GLY A 842 31.28 53.05 30.83
N SER A 843 31.34 53.89 31.87
CA SER A 843 30.22 54.11 32.79
C SER A 843 29.23 55.11 32.19
N GLY A 844 27.93 54.81 32.25
CA GLY A 844 26.83 55.72 31.86
C GLY A 844 25.70 55.62 32.88
N ASN A 845 25.26 56.74 33.42
CA ASN A 845 24.60 56.79 34.73
C ASN A 845 23.07 56.95 34.66
N SER A 846 22.38 56.27 35.58
CA SER A 846 21.17 56.73 36.32
C SER A 846 19.81 57.06 35.65
N SER A 847 18.76 56.81 36.45
CA SER A 847 17.44 57.48 36.52
C SER A 847 16.35 57.20 35.47
N GLY A 848 15.64 56.09 35.67
CA GLY A 848 14.26 56.04 36.21
C GLY A 848 13.15 56.96 35.65
N SER A 849 12.03 56.33 35.29
CA SER A 849 10.69 56.78 35.70
C SER A 849 9.71 55.60 35.75
N SER A 850 8.71 55.65 36.61
CA SER A 850 7.74 54.57 36.84
C SER A 850 6.30 55.11 36.90
N SER A 851 5.40 54.52 36.10
CA SER A 851 3.96 54.82 36.20
C SER A 851 3.06 53.66 35.73
N ARG A 852 2.75 52.78 36.69
CA ARG A 852 1.39 52.30 37.03
C ARG A 852 0.42 51.85 35.91
N SER A 853 0.26 50.52 35.87
CA SER A 853 -1.01 49.76 36.00
C SER A 853 -2.18 49.96 35.03
N SER A 854 -2.58 48.85 34.42
CA SER A 854 -3.98 48.40 34.42
C SER A 854 -4.06 46.90 34.69
N HIS A 855 -4.93 46.47 35.59
CA HIS A 855 -5.12 45.07 35.97
C HIS A 855 -6.39 44.50 35.31
N HIS A 856 -6.30 43.32 34.70
CA HIS A 856 -7.46 42.42 34.57
C HIS A 856 -7.18 41.08 35.26
N ARG A 857 -8.14 40.63 36.08
CA ARG A 857 -8.09 39.43 36.92
C ARG A 857 -8.02 38.13 36.10
N PRO A 858 -7.30 37.10 36.57
CA PRO A 858 -7.70 35.71 36.39
C PRO A 858 -8.66 35.29 37.53
N MET A 859 -9.72 34.55 37.22
CA MET A 859 -10.67 33.99 38.20
C MET A 859 -10.71 32.46 38.07
N PHE A 860 -10.47 31.77 39.19
CA PHE A 860 -10.77 30.36 39.51
C PHE A 860 -10.36 29.29 38.47
N SER A 861 -9.33 28.47 38.71
CA SER A 861 -9.30 27.37 39.70
C SER A 861 -10.37 26.30 39.50
N THR A 862 -10.14 25.42 38.51
CA THR A 862 -10.67 24.04 38.52
C THR A 862 -9.56 23.06 38.13
N ALA A 863 -8.82 22.59 39.13
CA ALA A 863 -8.10 21.32 38.98
C ALA A 863 -9.11 20.17 38.86
N ASN A 864 -8.72 19.09 38.18
CA ASN A 864 -9.50 17.85 38.01
C ASN A 864 -10.83 17.96 37.24
N ARG A 865 -10.76 17.96 35.90
CA ARG A 865 -11.62 17.18 34.95
C ARG A 865 -11.45 17.72 33.53
N VAL A 866 -10.98 16.89 32.60
CA VAL A 866 -11.21 17.09 31.15
C VAL A 866 -11.84 15.80 30.60
N PRO A 867 -13.16 15.81 30.30
CA PRO A 867 -13.83 14.75 29.57
C PRO A 867 -13.49 14.79 28.07
N GLY A 868 -13.41 13.64 27.40
CA GLY A 868 -13.13 13.58 25.96
C GLY A 868 -12.65 12.20 25.51
N PHE A 869 -13.45 11.16 25.76
CA PHE A 869 -13.07 9.76 25.50
C PHE A 869 -13.80 9.21 24.27
N ALA A 870 -13.04 8.71 23.30
CA ALA A 870 -13.56 7.91 22.19
C ALA A 870 -12.62 6.72 21.87
N ALA A 871 -12.14 6.03 22.91
CA ALA A 871 -11.46 4.76 22.73
C ALA A 871 -12.50 3.64 22.60
N VAL A 872 -12.43 2.90 21.50
CA VAL A 872 -13.32 1.79 21.14
C VAL A 872 -13.32 0.71 22.24
N LEU A 873 -14.47 0.52 22.89
CA LEU A 873 -14.68 -0.60 23.79
C LEU A 873 -14.84 -1.90 22.99
N ARG A 874 -13.87 -2.80 23.10
CA ARG A 874 -14.07 -4.21 22.73
C ARG A 874 -14.99 -4.86 23.77
N GLY A 875 -16.14 -5.38 23.34
CA GLY A 875 -17.07 -6.08 24.23
C GLY A 875 -18.19 -6.80 23.48
N SER A 876 -17.96 -8.09 23.22
CA SER A 876 -18.94 -9.19 23.09
C SER A 876 -20.41 -8.93 22.69
N ASN A 877 -20.84 -9.65 21.65
CA ASN A 877 -22.20 -10.10 21.32
C ASN A 877 -23.25 -9.13 20.70
N SER A 878 -23.81 -9.64 19.60
CA SER A 878 -25.19 -9.46 19.10
C SER A 878 -25.64 -8.15 18.44
N ALA A 879 -25.65 -8.20 17.10
CA ALA A 879 -26.75 -7.82 16.21
C ALA A 879 -27.35 -6.38 16.21
N GLY A 880 -27.15 -5.70 15.08
CA GLY A 880 -28.29 -5.16 14.30
C GLY A 880 -28.54 -3.65 14.27
N VAL A 881 -28.56 -3.10 13.04
CA VAL A 881 -29.44 -2.01 12.52
C VAL A 881 -29.48 -0.69 13.34
N SER A 882 -29.17 0.49 12.80
CA SER A 882 -29.92 1.08 11.69
C SER A 882 -29.26 2.29 11.03
N ARG A 883 -29.57 2.45 9.74
CA ARG A 883 -29.25 3.58 8.84
C ARG A 883 -30.05 4.83 9.22
N THR A 884 -29.42 6.00 9.26
CA THR A 884 -30.13 7.30 9.36
C THR A 884 -29.53 8.28 8.36
N GLN A 885 -30.38 8.88 7.51
CA GLN A 885 -29.99 9.93 6.56
C GLN A 885 -29.72 11.25 7.30
N MET A 886 -28.73 12.02 6.84
CA MET A 886 -28.64 13.47 7.06
C MET A 886 -28.17 14.16 5.77
N ALA A 887 -28.71 15.36 5.54
CA ALA A 887 -28.64 16.11 4.28
C ALA A 887 -27.33 16.92 4.11
N PRO A 888 -26.99 17.36 2.87
CA PRO A 888 -25.75 18.12 2.63
C PRO A 888 -25.89 19.58 3.09
N ASN A 889 -24.96 20.04 3.93
CA ASN A 889 -24.86 21.45 4.32
C ASN A 889 -23.60 22.10 3.74
N ARG A 890 -23.79 22.93 2.70
CA ARG A 890 -22.87 24.02 2.39
C ARG A 890 -23.17 25.18 3.33
N SER A 891 -22.16 25.74 4.00
CA SER A 891 -22.26 27.02 4.71
C SER A 891 -21.25 28.02 4.14
N ILE A 892 -21.79 29.15 3.69
CA ILE A 892 -21.11 30.30 3.08
C ILE A 892 -20.76 31.33 4.17
N GLU A 893 -19.68 32.08 3.98
CA GLU A 893 -19.45 33.50 4.32
C GLU A 893 -17.96 33.79 4.00
N GLY A 894 -17.51 34.87 3.35
CA GLY A 894 -18.14 36.10 2.89
C GLY A 894 -17.33 37.32 3.38
N ILE A 895 -16.83 38.18 2.47
CA ILE A 895 -16.66 39.65 2.62
C ILE A 895 -16.15 40.26 1.30
N ARG A 896 -16.66 41.45 0.97
CA ARG A 896 -16.44 42.23 -0.27
C ARG A 896 -15.12 43.02 -0.26
N ASN A 897 -14.67 43.45 -1.45
CA ASN A 897 -14.41 44.87 -1.71
C ASN A 897 -14.43 45.27 -3.19
N GLU A 898 -14.64 46.56 -3.46
CA GLU A 898 -14.94 47.16 -4.78
C GLU A 898 -13.69 47.65 -5.53
N SER A 899 -13.76 47.80 -6.88
CA SER A 899 -13.24 48.97 -7.64
C SER A 899 -13.28 48.80 -9.19
N ALA A 900 -13.87 49.78 -9.90
CA ALA A 900 -13.65 50.20 -11.32
C ALA A 900 -13.69 49.17 -12.50
N GLY A 901 -14.23 49.47 -13.70
CA GLY A 901 -15.01 50.63 -14.15
C GLY A 901 -15.28 50.66 -15.69
N ARG A 902 -16.27 51.48 -16.12
CA ARG A 902 -16.60 51.92 -17.53
C ARG A 902 -16.85 50.83 -18.60
N SER A 903 -17.97 50.84 -19.34
CA SER A 903 -18.20 51.85 -20.40
C SER A 903 -19.63 51.89 -21.01
N ARG A 904 -20.20 53.11 -21.13
CA ARG A 904 -21.16 53.61 -22.15
C ARG A 904 -22.42 52.80 -22.56
N ARG A 905 -23.61 53.38 -22.27
CA ARG A 905 -24.36 54.23 -23.24
C ARG A 905 -25.42 55.13 -22.57
N ARG A 906 -25.83 56.18 -23.30
CA ARG A 906 -26.78 57.27 -22.98
C ARG A 906 -28.21 56.73 -22.68
N SER A 907 -29.14 57.38 -21.97
CA SER A 907 -29.49 58.83 -21.93
C SER A 907 -30.25 59.23 -20.63
N PRO A 908 -30.35 60.53 -20.24
CA PRO A 908 -30.95 60.96 -18.96
C PRO A 908 -32.20 61.87 -19.05
N SER A 909 -33.07 61.87 -18.03
CA SER A 909 -33.91 63.04 -17.63
C SER A 909 -34.68 62.81 -16.30
N SER A 910 -34.54 63.73 -15.33
CA SER A 910 -35.56 64.25 -14.36
C SER A 910 -36.41 63.26 -13.49
N THR A 911 -36.77 63.50 -12.20
CA THR A 911 -36.90 64.75 -11.42
C THR A 911 -36.95 64.49 -9.89
N SER A 912 -36.36 65.41 -9.11
CA SER A 912 -36.63 65.91 -7.73
C SER A 912 -37.54 65.22 -6.67
N GLY A 913 -37.13 65.38 -5.39
CA GLY A 913 -37.98 65.37 -4.17
C GLY A 913 -37.51 64.36 -3.10
N SER A 914 -36.83 64.71 -1.99
CA SER A 914 -37.24 65.52 -0.81
C SER A 914 -38.44 64.89 -0.04
N ASN A 915 -38.50 64.79 1.30
CA ASN A 915 -37.70 65.41 2.38
C ASN A 915 -38.16 64.87 3.77
N LEU A 916 -37.39 65.10 4.85
CA LEU A 916 -37.87 65.19 6.28
C LEU A 916 -38.42 63.89 6.96
N ARG A 917 -38.48 63.73 8.31
CA ARG A 917 -37.63 64.13 9.48
C ARG A 917 -38.20 63.46 10.76
N ALA A 918 -37.39 63.39 11.82
CA ALA A 918 -37.79 63.34 13.26
C ALA A 918 -38.52 62.06 13.78
N ASP A 919 -38.64 61.83 15.10
CA ASP A 919 -37.72 61.94 16.26
C ASP A 919 -38.42 61.28 17.50
N HIS A 920 -37.68 61.07 18.60
CA HIS A 920 -38.15 60.92 19.99
C HIS A 920 -39.08 59.76 20.45
N SER A 921 -38.44 58.81 21.16
CA SER A 921 -38.62 58.40 22.58
C SER A 921 -39.84 57.61 23.14
N ASP A 922 -39.50 56.90 24.24
CA ASP A 922 -40.31 56.47 25.40
C ASP A 922 -41.03 55.09 25.46
N ARG A 923 -40.33 54.17 26.16
CA ARG A 923 -40.74 53.40 27.35
C ARG A 923 -42.15 52.78 27.53
N GLU A 924 -42.09 51.47 27.81
CA GLU A 924 -42.78 50.71 28.88
C GLU A 924 -44.21 50.12 28.71
N ARG A 925 -44.21 48.77 28.80
CA ARG A 925 -45.17 47.83 29.43
C ARG A 925 -46.45 47.35 28.71
N SER A 926 -46.64 46.04 28.91
CA SER A 926 -47.67 45.02 28.56
C SER A 926 -49.14 45.39 28.94
N PRO A 927 -50.21 44.55 28.71
CA PRO A 927 -50.23 43.09 28.39
C PRO A 927 -51.38 42.50 27.50
N SER A 928 -51.36 41.16 27.32
CA SER A 928 -52.51 40.22 27.06
C SER A 928 -53.23 40.24 25.68
N VAL A 929 -54.02 39.26 25.18
CA VAL A 929 -54.81 38.10 25.74
C VAL A 929 -54.94 36.92 24.73
N SER A 930 -55.22 35.67 25.21
CA SER A 930 -55.91 34.50 24.54
C SER A 930 -55.30 33.78 23.31
N MET A 931 -55.47 32.47 23.04
CA MET A 931 -56.07 31.23 23.65
C MET A 931 -55.65 30.03 22.75
N GLY A 932 -55.71 28.71 23.04
CA GLY A 932 -56.05 27.85 24.20
C GLY A 932 -55.18 26.56 24.10
N SER A 933 -55.52 25.31 24.45
CA SER A 933 -56.60 24.64 25.23
C SER A 933 -56.04 23.36 25.91
N HIS A 934 -56.72 22.80 26.93
CA HIS A 934 -56.16 21.92 27.98
C HIS A 934 -56.51 20.40 27.92
N SER A 935 -55.89 19.63 28.83
CA SER A 935 -56.36 18.41 29.57
C SER A 935 -55.65 17.06 29.28
N SER A 936 -55.73 16.01 30.13
CA SER A 936 -55.20 15.81 31.52
C SER A 936 -55.81 14.55 32.19
N SER A 937 -55.02 13.51 32.52
CA SER A 937 -55.33 12.42 33.50
C SER A 937 -54.19 11.37 33.53
N GLN A 938 -53.41 11.19 34.62
CA GLN A 938 -53.62 10.23 35.73
C GLN A 938 -53.90 8.76 35.28
N SER A 939 -53.13 7.73 35.65
CA SER A 939 -53.02 7.16 37.02
C SER A 939 -52.17 5.85 37.09
N ARG A 940 -51.77 5.44 38.31
CA ARG A 940 -51.21 4.13 38.78
C ARG A 940 -49.76 3.77 38.39
N GLU A 941 -48.83 3.55 39.34
CA GLU A 941 -48.72 2.47 40.37
C GLU A 941 -48.49 1.08 39.73
N ASN A 942 -47.57 0.20 40.15
CA ASN A 942 -47.00 0.00 41.50
C ASN A 942 -45.61 -0.71 41.50
N SER A 943 -44.90 -0.58 42.62
CA SER A 943 -43.66 -1.23 43.11
C SER A 943 -43.19 -2.60 42.56
N GLN A 944 -41.86 -2.79 42.42
CA GLN A 944 -41.01 -3.49 43.43
C GLN A 944 -39.51 -3.60 43.07
N PRO A 945 -38.57 -3.24 43.97
CA PRO A 945 -37.17 -3.62 43.91
C PRO A 945 -36.80 -4.70 44.96
N ARG A 946 -36.08 -5.75 44.55
CA ARG A 946 -35.43 -6.74 45.43
C ARG A 946 -34.10 -7.17 44.76
N SER A 947 -32.91 -7.03 45.35
CA SER A 947 -32.40 -7.67 46.58
C SER A 947 -32.49 -9.20 46.45
N THR A 948 -31.46 -10.04 46.52
CA THR A 948 -30.14 -10.07 47.20
C THR A 948 -29.39 -11.28 46.58
N GLY A 949 -28.07 -11.46 46.61
CA GLY A 949 -26.99 -10.75 47.27
C GLY A 949 -25.76 -11.65 47.43
N ASN A 950 -24.65 -11.00 47.82
CA ASN A 950 -23.63 -11.51 48.74
C ASN A 950 -22.88 -12.84 48.51
N ARG A 951 -21.55 -12.68 48.59
CA ARG A 951 -20.55 -13.59 49.21
C ARG A 951 -20.10 -14.81 48.40
N SER A 952 -18.86 -15.30 48.50
CA SER A 952 -17.55 -14.76 48.97
C SER A 952 -16.54 -15.93 48.90
N ARG A 953 -15.21 -15.65 48.88
CA ARG A 953 -14.11 -16.57 49.30
C ARG A 953 -13.84 -17.79 48.38
N GLU A 954 -12.65 -18.37 48.26
CA GLU A 954 -11.26 -18.06 48.69
C GLU A 954 -10.27 -18.83 47.76
N SER A 955 -8.96 -18.55 47.83
CA SER A 955 -7.83 -19.48 47.56
C SER A 955 -7.65 -20.21 46.20
N SER A 956 -6.85 -19.63 45.30
CA SER A 956 -5.40 -19.94 45.04
C SER A 956 -4.84 -21.39 45.12
N PRO A 957 -3.68 -21.74 44.50
CA PRO A 957 -3.46 -21.90 43.05
C PRO A 957 -2.65 -23.17 42.66
N ARG A 958 -2.79 -23.72 41.44
CA ARG A 958 -1.80 -24.66 40.84
C ARG A 958 -1.72 -24.54 39.31
N MET A 959 -0.50 -24.36 38.78
CA MET A 959 -0.19 -24.53 37.35
C MET A 959 -0.05 -26.01 36.98
N PRO A 960 -0.31 -26.37 35.71
CA PRO A 960 0.75 -27.02 34.90
C PRO A 960 0.99 -26.34 33.54
N ARG A 961 2.10 -26.73 32.89
CA ARG A 961 2.57 -26.24 31.57
C ARG A 961 1.58 -26.52 30.43
N PRO A 962 1.53 -25.67 29.38
CA PRO A 962 0.84 -26.00 28.14
C PRO A 962 1.66 -27.02 27.32
N ARG A 963 0.99 -28.07 26.84
CA ARG A 963 1.43 -28.89 25.71
C ARG A 963 0.60 -28.47 24.50
N SER A 964 1.22 -28.48 23.33
CA SER A 964 0.59 -28.20 22.04
C SER A 964 -0.41 -29.30 21.67
N GLU A 965 -1.68 -28.96 21.44
CA GLU A 965 -2.68 -29.84 20.84
C GLU A 965 -3.53 -29.09 19.80
N GLU A 966 -4.01 -29.84 18.82
CA GLU A 966 -4.69 -29.38 17.60
C GLU A 966 -6.12 -28.88 17.85
N ILE A 967 -6.66 -28.08 16.93
CA ILE A 967 -8.06 -27.61 16.94
C ILE A 967 -8.94 -28.64 16.21
N PRO A 968 -9.94 -29.25 16.87
CA PRO A 968 -10.95 -30.07 16.19
C PRO A 968 -11.99 -29.21 15.47
N LEU A 969 -12.51 -29.70 14.34
CA LEU A 969 -13.37 -28.94 13.43
C LEU A 969 -14.58 -29.79 12.98
N GLU A 970 -15.63 -29.86 13.79
CA GLU A 970 -16.97 -30.33 13.38
C GLU A 970 -18.05 -29.58 14.19
N ASP A 971 -18.94 -28.85 13.50
CA ASP A 971 -20.37 -28.79 13.82
C ASP A 971 -21.18 -28.06 12.72
N PHE A 972 -22.50 -28.27 12.72
CA PHE A 972 -23.53 -27.70 11.82
C PHE A 972 -23.77 -28.36 10.45
N GLN A 973 -24.51 -29.48 10.49
CA GLN A 973 -25.56 -29.75 9.51
C GLN A 973 -26.94 -29.23 9.99
N HIS A 974 -27.87 -29.08 9.04
CA HIS A 974 -29.33 -28.88 9.19
C HIS A 974 -29.86 -27.46 9.48
N SER A 975 -30.42 -26.82 8.43
CA SER A 975 -31.89 -26.78 8.28
C SER A 975 -32.30 -26.43 6.84
N ARG A 976 -33.44 -26.99 6.38
CA ARG A 976 -34.08 -26.69 5.07
C ARG A 976 -35.28 -25.75 5.28
N ASN A 977 -35.51 -24.79 4.38
CA ASN A 977 -36.73 -24.72 3.54
C ASN A 977 -36.94 -23.37 2.80
N ASN A 978 -37.36 -23.50 1.54
CA ASN A 978 -38.23 -22.64 0.72
C ASN A 978 -37.78 -21.23 0.25
N SER A 979 -37.59 -21.16 -1.07
CA SER A 979 -37.54 -20.01 -1.99
C SER A 979 -38.93 -19.31 -2.15
N PRO A 980 -39.15 -18.20 -2.93
CA PRO A 980 -38.61 -17.94 -4.29
C PRO A 980 -38.22 -16.50 -4.73
N HIS A 981 -37.30 -16.48 -5.71
CA HIS A 981 -37.08 -15.53 -6.83
C HIS A 981 -36.70 -14.04 -6.66
N SER A 982 -35.40 -13.79 -6.92
CA SER A 982 -34.89 -12.82 -7.92
C SER A 982 -34.71 -11.33 -7.57
N ARG A 983 -33.84 -11.04 -6.60
CA ARG A 983 -32.86 -9.92 -6.59
C ARG A 983 -31.97 -10.00 -5.33
N GLY A 984 -30.65 -10.00 -5.45
CA GLY A 984 -29.74 -9.63 -4.33
C GLY A 984 -28.52 -10.52 -4.03
N ASN A 985 -27.42 -9.83 -3.71
CA ASN A 985 -26.19 -10.23 -2.98
C ASN A 985 -26.53 -10.68 -1.51
N PRO A 986 -25.62 -11.10 -0.59
CA PRO A 986 -24.15 -11.19 -0.67
C PRO A 986 -23.41 -12.39 0.01
N SER A 987 -22.11 -12.54 -0.28
CA SER A 987 -20.96 -12.97 0.59
C SER A 987 -21.15 -13.98 1.76
N PRO A 988 -20.22 -14.95 1.97
CA PRO A 988 -18.98 -14.60 2.70
C PRO A 988 -17.67 -15.35 2.35
N ALA A 989 -16.56 -14.61 2.48
CA ALA A 989 -15.23 -15.05 2.94
C ALA A 989 -14.47 -16.21 2.24
N SER A 990 -13.75 -15.87 1.17
CA SER A 990 -12.60 -16.66 0.67
C SER A 990 -11.28 -15.95 1.03
N ARG A 991 -10.51 -16.49 2.00
CA ARG A 991 -9.19 -15.95 2.38
C ARG A 991 -8.08 -16.54 1.51
N SER A 992 -7.65 -15.82 0.47
CA SER A 992 -6.33 -16.05 -0.16
C SER A 992 -5.29 -15.16 0.50
N HIS A 993 -4.51 -15.71 1.44
CA HIS A 993 -3.41 -14.98 2.08
C HIS A 993 -2.19 -14.90 1.15
N THR A 994 -2.01 -13.76 0.47
CA THR A 994 -0.68 -13.35 -0.01
C THR A 994 0.10 -12.70 1.16
N PRO A 995 1.37 -13.09 1.41
CA PRO A 995 2.11 -12.63 2.57
C PRO A 995 2.75 -11.26 2.33
N ILE A 996 1.96 -10.18 2.43
CA ILE A 996 2.53 -8.84 2.61
C ILE A 996 3.13 -8.79 4.04
N ARG A 997 4.44 -9.02 4.16
CA ARG A 997 5.21 -8.87 5.42
C ARG A 997 5.26 -7.38 5.83
N VAL A 998 4.16 -6.87 6.36
CA VAL A 998 4.17 -5.68 7.23
C VAL A 998 4.79 -6.12 8.56
N LEU A 999 6.12 -6.02 8.67
CA LEU A 999 6.84 -6.28 9.92
C LEU A 999 6.56 -5.17 10.93
N HIS A 1000 5.41 -5.28 11.60
CA HIS A 1000 4.99 -4.39 12.67
C HIS A 1000 5.73 -4.72 13.98
N TYR A 1001 7.05 -4.51 13.99
CA TYR A 1001 7.94 -4.83 15.10
C TYR A 1001 7.91 -3.75 16.19
N ASP A 1002 7.00 -3.87 17.16
CA ASP A 1002 7.28 -3.49 18.55
C ASP A 1002 6.28 -4.12 19.55
N GLN A 1003 6.73 -4.29 20.80
CA GLN A 1003 6.02 -4.85 21.97
C GLN A 1003 5.97 -6.39 22.13
N LEU A 1004 7.09 -6.96 22.59
CA LEU A 1004 7.03 -8.04 23.60
C LEU A 1004 7.83 -7.69 24.86
N SER A 1005 7.12 -7.75 25.97
CA SER A 1005 7.55 -7.60 27.36
C SER A 1005 8.84 -8.35 27.73
N GLY A 1006 9.83 -7.64 28.26
CA GLY A 1006 10.97 -8.21 28.99
C GLY A 1006 10.87 -7.91 30.49
N HIS A 1007 10.52 -8.90 31.30
CA HIS A 1007 10.61 -8.81 32.77
C HIS A 1007 12.01 -9.21 33.26
N SER A 1008 12.46 -8.53 34.31
CA SER A 1008 13.78 -8.67 34.97
C SER A 1008 13.99 -10.00 35.68
N GLY A 1009 15.19 -10.61 35.55
CA GLY A 1009 15.63 -11.79 36.29
C GLY A 1009 17.16 -11.98 36.27
N SER A 1010 17.77 -11.94 37.46
CA SER A 1010 19.23 -11.91 37.79
C SER A 1010 20.16 -12.95 37.11
N PRO A 1011 21.49 -12.74 37.07
CA PRO A 1011 22.42 -13.46 36.18
C PRO A 1011 23.28 -14.55 36.85
N ARG A 1012 23.94 -15.38 36.03
CA ARG A 1012 25.27 -15.98 36.33
C ARG A 1012 25.98 -16.54 35.08
N GLU A 1013 27.24 -16.10 34.89
CA GLU A 1013 28.43 -16.83 34.36
C GLU A 1013 28.21 -17.92 33.25
N ALA A 1014 28.86 -17.92 32.06
CA ALA A 1014 30.17 -17.40 31.68
C ALA A 1014 30.47 -17.49 30.15
N SER A 1015 31.41 -16.66 29.67
CA SER A 1015 32.48 -17.01 28.70
C SER A 1015 32.13 -17.53 27.28
N LEU A 1016 32.11 -16.63 26.27
CA LEU A 1016 33.07 -16.59 25.13
C LEU A 1016 32.63 -15.63 23.98
N GLY A 1017 33.60 -14.88 23.43
CA GLY A 1017 33.54 -14.33 22.05
C GLY A 1017 32.84 -12.98 21.84
N GLY A 1018 33.61 -11.93 21.56
CA GLY A 1018 33.09 -10.64 21.06
C GLY A 1018 32.67 -10.70 19.57
N THR A 1019 32.20 -9.63 18.94
CA THR A 1019 32.54 -8.21 19.19
C THR A 1019 31.40 -7.24 18.83
N ASN A 1020 31.52 -6.00 19.30
CA ASN A 1020 30.43 -5.03 19.42
C ASN A 1020 29.99 -4.38 18.09
N ALA A 1021 28.72 -3.97 18.07
CA ALA A 1021 28.21 -2.95 17.18
C ALA A 1021 28.88 -1.59 17.43
N LEU A 1022 29.61 -1.09 16.42
CA LEU A 1022 30.01 0.32 16.27
C LEU A 1022 30.21 0.56 14.77
N LEU A 1023 29.47 1.53 14.18
CA LEU A 1023 29.85 2.41 13.07
C LEU A 1023 28.61 3.06 12.42
N SER A 1024 27.97 3.98 13.15
CA SER A 1024 27.11 5.01 12.55
C SER A 1024 27.94 6.26 12.25
N GLN A 1025 29.00 6.10 11.44
CA GLN A 1025 29.79 7.17 10.83
C GLN A 1025 30.87 6.58 9.91
N LEU A 1026 30.68 6.69 8.60
CA LEU A 1026 31.70 7.07 7.60
C LEU A 1026 31.05 7.14 6.21
N ASN A 1027 31.57 8.04 5.37
CA ASN A 1027 31.10 8.25 4.00
C ASN A 1027 31.79 7.27 3.03
N GLY A 1028 31.12 7.01 1.91
CA GLY A 1028 31.80 6.84 0.63
C GLY A 1028 31.97 5.41 0.09
N LEU A 1029 31.70 5.31 -1.21
CA LEU A 1029 32.17 4.32 -2.18
C LEU A 1029 31.51 2.92 -2.22
N ASN A 1030 31.37 2.48 -3.47
CA ASN A 1030 31.10 1.15 -4.00
C ASN A 1030 29.72 0.51 -3.72
N ARG A 1031 28.84 0.66 -4.72
CA ARG A 1031 27.58 -0.07 -4.89
C ARG A 1031 27.82 -1.20 -5.90
N GLU A 1032 28.32 -2.34 -5.43
CA GLU A 1032 28.49 -3.54 -6.27
C GLU A 1032 27.32 -4.53 -6.08
N VAL A 1033 27.15 -5.42 -7.06
CA VAL A 1033 25.89 -6.15 -7.31
C VAL A 1033 25.77 -7.40 -6.43
N LEU A 1034 24.63 -7.56 -5.74
CA LEU A 1034 24.21 -8.81 -5.10
C LEU A 1034 22.68 -8.97 -5.26
N PRO A 1035 22.20 -10.10 -5.84
CA PRO A 1035 20.78 -10.36 -5.95
C PRO A 1035 20.20 -10.78 -4.60
N THR A 1036 19.21 -10.04 -4.10
CA THR A 1036 18.49 -10.38 -2.87
C THR A 1036 17.59 -11.59 -3.10
N GLN A 1037 18.03 -12.74 -2.59
CA GLN A 1037 17.20 -13.92 -2.40
C GLN A 1037 16.03 -13.60 -1.46
N SER A 1038 14.80 -13.97 -1.84
CA SER A 1038 13.62 -13.88 -0.98
C SER A 1038 13.47 -15.14 -0.12
N SER A 1039 13.56 -14.99 1.19
CA SER A 1039 13.48 -16.12 2.14
C SER A 1039 12.05 -16.62 2.37
N GLU A 1040 11.85 -17.91 2.07
CA GLU A 1040 11.20 -18.96 2.88
C GLU A 1040 9.90 -18.65 3.66
N GLU A 1041 8.89 -19.53 3.47
CA GLU A 1041 8.30 -20.38 4.54
C GLU A 1041 7.19 -21.31 4.00
N THR A 1042 7.42 -22.64 3.88
CA THR A 1042 6.46 -23.73 4.20
C THR A 1042 7.13 -25.14 4.24
N SER A 1043 7.61 -25.52 5.42
CA SER A 1043 7.52 -26.85 6.07
C SER A 1043 7.69 -28.21 5.32
N PHE A 1044 8.57 -29.04 5.92
CA PHE A 1044 8.32 -30.40 6.49
C PHE A 1044 9.00 -31.68 5.90
N ILE A 1045 9.97 -32.20 6.68
CA ILE A 1045 10.40 -33.61 6.91
C ILE A 1045 11.02 -34.44 5.77
N GLY A 1046 12.24 -34.94 6.03
CA GLY A 1046 12.88 -36.08 5.36
C GLY A 1046 14.33 -36.29 5.83
N SER A 1047 14.62 -37.37 6.57
CA SER A 1047 15.89 -37.57 7.32
C SER A 1047 17.09 -38.10 6.51
N ASP A 1048 18.27 -37.65 6.96
CA ASP A 1048 19.54 -38.39 7.17
C ASP A 1048 20.07 -39.41 6.15
N GLY A 1049 21.27 -39.12 5.63
CA GLY A 1049 22.21 -40.07 5.01
C GLY A 1049 23.65 -39.60 5.30
N ASN A 1050 24.42 -40.41 6.02
CA ASN A 1050 25.60 -39.95 6.77
C ASN A 1050 26.94 -40.01 6.01
N GLU A 1051 27.95 -39.38 6.64
CA GLU A 1051 29.38 -39.73 6.62
C GLU A 1051 30.38 -39.20 5.57
N ALA A 1052 31.32 -38.39 6.11
CA ALA A 1052 32.77 -38.63 6.11
C ALA A 1052 33.68 -37.97 5.04
N THR A 1053 34.08 -36.73 5.34
CA THR A 1053 35.49 -36.27 5.49
C THR A 1053 36.56 -36.62 4.43
N GLY A 1054 37.18 -35.62 3.81
CA GLY A 1054 38.49 -35.82 3.14
C GLY A 1054 39.12 -34.68 2.34
N GLY A 1055 39.73 -33.69 3.01
CA GLY A 1055 41.09 -33.22 2.66
C GLY A 1055 41.38 -32.33 1.43
N SER A 1056 41.79 -31.09 1.74
CA SER A 1056 42.97 -30.38 1.21
C SER A 1056 43.00 -29.65 -0.16
N GLU A 1057 43.10 -28.31 -0.03
CA GLU A 1057 44.04 -27.38 -0.69
C GLU A 1057 44.22 -27.33 -2.22
N GLY A 1058 43.96 -26.14 -2.78
CA GLY A 1058 44.24 -25.80 -4.20
C GLY A 1058 44.30 -24.30 -4.48
N ARG A 1059 45.22 -23.56 -3.83
CA ARG A 1059 45.48 -22.11 -4.06
C ARG A 1059 45.60 -21.74 -5.56
N ARG A 1060 44.97 -20.62 -5.96
CA ARG A 1060 45.68 -19.49 -6.62
C ARG A 1060 44.88 -18.18 -6.64
N ARG A 1061 45.60 -17.07 -6.42
CA ARG A 1061 45.12 -15.68 -6.54
C ARG A 1061 44.97 -15.27 -8.02
N GLY A 1062 44.01 -14.40 -8.30
CA GLY A 1062 43.93 -13.50 -9.46
C GLY A 1062 43.35 -12.16 -8.98
N ALA A 1063 43.80 -11.03 -9.51
CA ALA A 1063 43.61 -9.71 -8.89
C ALA A 1063 42.42 -8.89 -9.44
N ILE A 1064 42.04 -7.88 -8.67
CA ILE A 1064 41.09 -6.80 -8.99
C ILE A 1064 41.72 -5.83 -9.99
N GLU A 1065 40.98 -5.36 -11.00
CA GLU A 1065 41.06 -3.98 -11.51
C GLU A 1065 39.83 -3.58 -12.35
N THR A 1066 38.99 -2.75 -11.74
CA THR A 1066 38.11 -1.69 -12.31
C THR A 1066 37.78 -1.65 -13.81
N VAL A 1067 36.49 -1.77 -14.14
CA VAL A 1067 35.62 -0.65 -14.62
C VAL A 1067 34.25 -0.79 -13.95
#